data_AF-A0A2B4S4X5-F1
#
_entry.id   AF-A0A2B4S4X5-F1
#
_cell.length_a   1.000
_cell.length_b   1.000
_cell.length_c   1.000
_cell.angle_alpha   90.00
_cell.angle_beta   90.00
_cell.angle_gamma   90.00
#
_symmetry.space_group_name_H-M   'P 1'
#
loop_
_entity.id
_entity.type
_entity.pdbx_description
1 polymer ?
#
loop_
_entity_poly.entity_id
_entity_poly.type
_entity_poly.pdbx_seq_one_letter_code
_entity_poly.pdbx_strand_id
1 'polypeptide(L)'
;MEVNPLEQSTDKPKLYCEPVNNILFLKTHKTGSSTMTNILNRYGDTKGLIFAMPAAKKSYSFYWPLSFSLRFTQILRWKSPNILCNHARYNKAPLNWLFPKETTRYVTLLREPTQHFESIFNFFFLGKRFKGLENVSSPLEKFLQNATAYLREANQTKNPGLLKLMKNPALFDLGLDTKYHDDPIIVQNYIGFLQKEFDLVMLMEYFDESLVLLKRRLCWKIDDILYFKLNERRNTDKQNLSSDVKEKIVKWNSGDKLLYDTFKRDLWKMIAEEGADFFKDLVIFRRQLKLIKKACLQEGDFLTKPYAGRLVRGYAVKANISESLNESCGRMIMNEIPYLDYHREKLSRQLLAIDKHENQEQATHVWNKRIWAACAPDSNKRLRLADIMRVRFYKKASCCLVFSIVMLIFLSLQLYEEYDVFTSRMSERELSSRGSGLDSQPRSCKPESNILFLKTHKTGSSTITNMLNRYGDKNDLIITLPVKSFLFQWPSLFRLSFVESTHGKPPNILCNHARYNKVPMNWLFPKENSRYITILRDPVMQFESIFNFFHMWYRFYGLQQASFKLEAFLDNSTLYFDQIKEKVGRYITLNLIKNPALFDLGLDTDFHENLTAVRHYIQFLAQEFDIVMLMDYFDESLVLLKRRFCWQFEDILYFKLNERGKQHVRNNALSKKVRKQIKTWNAGDVLLYDYFNQTLWRKIREEGPEFYRDLSIFRQKLKAIKRACVQEEKVLTPLIPRQRLFVHGYALRSNISKELNDTCHKMTLNEVPFMDYHRDKKKKKFDAIDMSVNKP
;
A
#
# COMPACT_ATOMS: atom_id res chain seq x y z
N MET A 1 11.23 -53.45 47.35
CA MET A 1 10.70 -53.54 45.98
C MET A 1 10.28 -52.15 45.56
N GLU A 2 11.11 -51.51 44.76
CA GLU A 2 10.82 -50.23 44.11
C GLU A 2 9.67 -50.42 43.13
N VAL A 3 8.66 -49.56 43.21
CA VAL A 3 7.68 -49.38 42.12
C VAL A 3 7.62 -47.89 41.83
N ASN A 4 8.17 -47.57 40.67
CA ASN A 4 8.19 -46.28 40.02
C ASN A 4 6.81 -45.99 39.39
N PRO A 5 6.12 -44.88 39.72
CA PRO A 5 5.04 -44.38 38.88
C PRO A 5 5.59 -43.26 37.99
N LEU A 6 5.81 -43.60 36.73
CA LEU A 6 5.91 -42.66 35.62
C LEU A 6 4.70 -41.70 35.64
N GLU A 7 4.93 -40.46 36.09
CA GLU A 7 4.06 -39.33 35.76
C GLU A 7 4.08 -39.17 34.23
N GLN A 8 2.97 -39.55 33.60
CA GLN A 8 2.65 -39.12 32.25
C GLN A 8 2.49 -37.60 32.25
N SER A 9 3.60 -36.91 31.98
CA SER A 9 3.61 -35.54 31.47
C SER A 9 2.74 -35.50 30.22
N THR A 10 1.50 -35.04 30.36
CA THR A 10 0.70 -34.57 29.22
C THR A 10 1.25 -33.22 28.79
N ASP A 11 2.40 -33.24 28.11
CA ASP A 11 2.89 -32.09 27.37
C ASP A 11 1.88 -31.81 26.25
N LYS A 12 0.93 -30.91 26.53
CA LYS A 12 0.08 -30.33 25.48
C LYS A 12 1.03 -29.67 24.49
N PRO A 13 0.94 -29.98 23.18
CA PRO A 13 1.79 -29.33 22.19
C PRO A 13 1.59 -27.81 22.32
N LYS A 14 2.68 -27.08 22.59
CA LYS A 14 2.69 -25.62 22.59
C LYS A 14 2.15 -25.17 21.24
N LEU A 15 0.90 -24.70 21.22
CA LEU A 15 0.31 -24.11 20.04
C LEU A 15 1.17 -22.89 19.70
N TYR A 16 1.90 -22.96 18.58
CA TYR A 16 2.59 -21.80 18.03
C TYR A 16 1.52 -20.75 17.71
N CYS A 17 1.50 -19.66 18.46
CA CYS A 17 0.60 -18.54 18.20
C CYS A 17 1.39 -17.36 17.67
N GLU A 18 0.97 -16.86 16.51
CA GLU A 18 1.56 -15.67 15.88
C GLU A 18 0.94 -14.39 16.45
N PRO A 19 1.76 -13.35 16.75
CA PRO A 19 1.24 -12.09 17.26
C PRO A 19 0.25 -11.43 16.29
N VAL A 20 -0.91 -11.06 16.81
CA VAL A 20 -1.92 -10.31 16.05
C VAL A 20 -1.47 -8.87 15.88
N ASN A 21 -1.42 -8.41 14.62
CA ASN A 21 -0.96 -7.07 14.27
C ASN A 21 -2.07 -6.13 13.76
N ASN A 22 -3.23 -6.66 13.39
CA ASN A 22 -4.35 -5.85 12.91
C ASN A 22 -5.38 -5.66 14.01
N ILE A 23 -5.51 -4.44 14.50
CA ILE A 23 -6.32 -4.10 15.67
C ILE A 23 -7.14 -2.85 15.40
N LEU A 24 -8.45 -2.97 15.54
CA LEU A 24 -9.34 -1.82 15.61
C LEU A 24 -9.69 -1.60 17.09
N PHE A 25 -9.06 -0.61 17.71
CA PHE A 25 -9.44 -0.15 19.04
C PHE A 25 -10.39 1.04 18.93
N LEU A 26 -11.68 0.76 19.10
CA LEU A 26 -12.69 1.81 19.07
C LEU A 26 -12.71 2.52 20.42
N LYS A 27 -12.14 3.72 20.44
CA LYS A 27 -11.99 4.53 21.64
C LYS A 27 -13.33 5.17 22.07
N THR A 28 -13.75 4.87 23.29
CA THR A 28 -14.82 5.60 23.99
C THR A 28 -14.25 6.73 24.85
N HIS A 29 -15.03 7.78 25.05
CA HIS A 29 -14.61 8.95 25.83
C HIS A 29 -14.49 8.64 27.32
N LYS A 30 -13.43 9.08 27.98
CA LYS A 30 -13.26 9.08 29.45
C LYS A 30 -13.28 7.70 30.15
N THR A 31 -12.94 6.66 29.41
CA THR A 31 -12.84 5.27 29.90
C THR A 31 -11.41 4.81 30.20
N GLY A 32 -10.42 5.71 30.19
CA GLY A 32 -8.99 5.34 30.32
C GLY A 32 -8.32 5.02 28.98
N SER A 33 -9.03 5.24 27.88
CA SER A 33 -8.62 4.88 26.54
C SER A 33 -7.35 5.56 26.01
N SER A 34 -6.90 6.70 26.55
CA SER A 34 -5.60 7.29 26.18
C SER A 34 -4.42 6.39 26.60
N THR A 35 -4.53 5.68 27.74
CA THR A 35 -3.54 4.70 28.18
C THR A 35 -3.49 3.53 27.20
N MET A 36 -4.65 3.00 26.79
CA MET A 36 -4.73 1.92 25.82
C MET A 36 -4.19 2.34 24.44
N THR A 37 -4.51 3.56 23.98
CA THR A 37 -3.95 4.13 22.76
C THR A 37 -2.41 4.21 22.82
N ASN A 38 -1.81 4.55 23.97
CA ASN A 38 -0.35 4.54 24.13
C ASN A 38 0.24 3.13 23.99
N ILE A 39 -0.36 2.13 24.63
CA ILE A 39 0.04 0.70 24.48
C ILE A 39 0.06 0.31 23.00
N LEU A 40 -1.03 0.57 22.27
CA LEU A 40 -1.14 0.26 20.84
C LEU A 40 -0.14 1.02 19.97
N ASN A 41 0.09 2.31 20.29
CA ASN A 41 1.07 3.13 19.59
C ASN A 41 2.49 2.56 19.73
N ARG A 42 2.90 2.19 20.96
CA ARG A 42 4.21 1.57 21.21
C ARG A 42 4.34 0.22 20.52
N TYR A 43 3.34 -0.65 20.66
CA TYR A 43 3.34 -1.96 19.99
C TYR A 43 3.49 -1.81 18.47
N GLY A 44 2.66 -0.98 17.84
CA GLY A 44 2.75 -0.78 16.40
C GLY A 44 4.04 -0.10 15.94
N ASP A 45 4.58 0.84 16.71
CA ASP A 45 5.83 1.52 16.38
C ASP A 45 7.02 0.55 16.33
N THR A 46 7.17 -0.29 17.37
CA THR A 46 8.25 -1.30 17.47
C THR A 46 8.18 -2.37 16.40
N LYS A 47 6.99 -2.61 15.84
CA LYS A 47 6.73 -3.60 14.77
C LYS A 47 6.66 -2.99 13.37
N GLY A 48 6.86 -1.67 13.24
CA GLY A 48 6.75 -0.99 11.94
C GLY A 48 5.33 -1.03 11.33
N LEU A 49 4.29 -1.13 12.16
CA LEU A 49 2.90 -1.20 11.72
C LEU A 49 2.37 0.16 11.28
N ILE A 50 1.38 0.13 10.40
CA ILE A 50 0.77 1.33 9.82
C ILE A 50 -0.49 1.71 10.59
N PHE A 51 -0.60 2.98 10.98
CA PHE A 51 -1.75 3.49 11.72
C PHE A 51 -2.78 4.17 10.81
N ALA A 52 -4.06 3.96 11.10
CA ALA A 52 -5.14 4.78 10.58
C ALA A 52 -5.05 6.17 11.23
N MET A 53 -4.96 7.21 10.40
CA MET A 53 -4.81 8.60 10.85
C MET A 53 -5.94 9.45 10.27
N PRO A 54 -6.38 10.54 10.93
CA PRO A 54 -7.37 11.45 10.36
C PRO A 54 -6.86 12.22 9.13
N ALA A 55 -7.75 12.45 8.16
CA ALA A 55 -7.44 13.09 6.87
C ALA A 55 -6.86 14.50 7.02
N ALA A 56 -7.44 15.30 7.91
CA ALA A 56 -6.92 16.64 8.20
C ALA A 56 -5.70 16.54 9.12
N LYS A 57 -4.58 17.15 8.69
CA LYS A 57 -3.33 17.23 9.47
C LYS A 57 -3.53 17.83 10.87
N LYS A 58 -4.49 18.74 11.05
CA LYS A 58 -4.78 19.38 12.35
C LYS A 58 -5.84 18.63 13.17
N SER A 59 -6.44 17.57 12.64
CA SER A 59 -7.44 16.77 13.37
C SER A 59 -6.79 15.61 14.10
N TYR A 60 -7.26 15.34 15.31
CA TYR A 60 -6.84 14.19 16.14
C TYR A 60 -7.96 13.16 16.33
N SER A 61 -9.12 13.40 15.70
CA SER A 61 -10.24 12.48 15.61
C SER A 61 -10.68 12.31 14.15
N PHE A 62 -11.37 11.21 13.86
CA PHE A 62 -12.02 10.95 12.59
C PHE A 62 -13.36 11.70 12.50
N TYR A 63 -13.33 13.01 12.70
CA TYR A 63 -14.48 13.93 12.63
C TYR A 63 -15.67 13.54 13.55
N TRP A 64 -15.37 12.95 14.71
CA TRP A 64 -16.37 12.78 15.77
C TRP A 64 -17.06 14.13 16.04
N PRO A 65 -18.41 14.19 16.16
CA PRO A 65 -19.35 13.11 16.44
C PRO A 65 -19.97 12.42 15.21
N LEU A 66 -19.51 12.71 13.99
CA LEU A 66 -20.03 12.04 12.80
C LEU A 66 -19.68 10.56 12.82
N SER A 67 -20.59 9.71 12.33
CA SER A 67 -20.31 8.28 12.11
C SER A 67 -19.09 8.13 11.19
N PHE A 68 -18.21 7.18 11.51
CA PHE A 68 -16.97 7.00 10.76
C PHE A 68 -17.26 6.83 9.27
N SER A 69 -16.38 7.42 8.46
CA SER A 69 -16.45 7.44 7.01
C SER A 69 -15.03 7.35 6.47
N LEU A 70 -14.85 6.64 5.36
CA LEU A 70 -13.55 6.40 4.76
C LEU A 70 -12.84 7.72 4.39
N ARG A 71 -13.59 8.76 3.99
CA ARG A 71 -13.04 10.09 3.69
C ARG A 71 -12.43 10.80 4.90
N PHE A 72 -12.69 10.33 6.12
CA PHE A 72 -12.10 10.87 7.34
C PHE A 72 -10.67 10.38 7.57
N THR A 73 -10.16 9.47 6.76
CA THR A 73 -8.82 8.89 6.92
C THR A 73 -7.78 9.60 6.05
N GLN A 74 -6.58 9.77 6.59
CA GLN A 74 -5.39 10.17 5.86
C GLN A 74 -5.10 9.08 4.85
N ILE A 75 -4.77 9.54 3.66
CA ILE A 75 -4.74 8.72 2.47
C ILE A 75 -3.51 7.79 2.50
N LEU A 76 -3.64 6.65 3.18
CA LEU A 76 -2.87 5.45 2.88
C LEU A 76 -3.47 4.87 1.61
N ARG A 77 -3.07 5.51 0.52
CA ARG A 77 -3.75 5.43 -0.75
C ARG A 77 -3.88 3.99 -1.26
N TRP A 78 -3.03 3.04 -0.85
CA TRP A 78 -2.91 1.70 -1.44
C TRP A 78 -2.96 0.53 -0.44
N LYS A 79 -2.88 0.79 0.86
CA LYS A 79 -2.58 -0.26 1.84
C LYS A 79 -3.46 -0.06 3.07
N SER A 80 -4.10 -1.15 3.51
CA SER A 80 -4.93 -1.10 4.71
C SER A 80 -4.05 -0.80 5.93
N PRO A 81 -4.49 0.08 6.84
CA PRO A 81 -3.81 0.26 8.11
C PRO A 81 -3.91 -1.00 8.96
N ASN A 82 -2.93 -1.19 9.84
CA ASN A 82 -2.92 -2.26 10.82
C ASN A 82 -3.67 -1.85 12.09
N ILE A 83 -3.49 -0.60 12.56
CA ILE A 83 -4.05 -0.15 13.85
C ILE A 83 -4.95 1.08 13.69
N LEU A 84 -6.14 1.04 14.27
CA LEU A 84 -6.94 2.23 14.58
C LEU A 84 -7.02 2.41 16.09
N CYS A 85 -6.60 3.56 16.59
CA CYS A 85 -6.63 3.86 18.03
C CYS A 85 -6.91 5.34 18.35
N ASN A 86 -7.33 6.12 17.35
CA ASN A 86 -7.78 7.51 17.49
C ASN A 86 -9.31 7.57 17.59
N HIS A 87 -9.86 8.68 18.09
CA HIS A 87 -11.31 8.84 18.28
C HIS A 87 -12.08 8.73 16.96
N ALA A 88 -12.98 7.76 16.89
CA ALA A 88 -13.96 7.54 15.82
C ALA A 88 -15.31 7.17 16.45
N ARG A 89 -16.40 7.43 15.73
CA ARG A 89 -17.72 6.87 16.05
C ARG A 89 -17.96 5.63 15.20
N TYR A 90 -18.37 4.52 15.80
CA TYR A 90 -18.51 3.24 15.06
C TYR A 90 -19.43 3.36 13.85
N ASN A 91 -18.99 2.82 12.72
CA ASN A 91 -19.82 2.54 11.56
C ASN A 91 -19.29 1.27 10.89
N LYS A 92 -20.13 0.23 10.86
CA LYS A 92 -19.70 -1.12 10.48
C LYS A 92 -19.11 -1.19 9.09
N ALA A 93 -19.80 -0.69 8.06
CA ALA A 93 -19.35 -0.91 6.68
C ALA A 93 -18.01 -0.22 6.36
N PRO A 94 -17.79 1.08 6.63
CA PRO A 94 -16.51 1.72 6.36
C PRO A 94 -15.38 1.23 7.27
N LEU A 95 -15.67 0.82 8.52
CA LEU A 95 -14.65 0.23 9.38
C LEU A 95 -14.25 -1.17 8.91
N ASN A 96 -15.21 -2.05 8.61
CA ASN A 96 -14.92 -3.39 8.06
C ASN A 96 -14.23 -3.32 6.70
N TRP A 97 -14.46 -2.26 5.93
CA TRP A 97 -13.71 -2.01 4.70
C TRP A 97 -12.21 -1.79 4.99
N LEU A 98 -11.84 -0.98 5.97
CA LEU A 98 -10.42 -0.76 6.30
C LEU A 98 -9.83 -1.87 7.19
N PHE A 99 -10.67 -2.51 7.98
CA PHE A 99 -10.33 -3.48 9.01
C PHE A 99 -11.21 -4.73 8.88
N PRO A 100 -10.97 -5.60 7.89
CA PRO A 100 -11.78 -6.80 7.71
C PRO A 100 -11.82 -7.65 8.98
N LYS A 101 -13.01 -8.14 9.36
CA LYS A 101 -13.25 -8.88 10.60
C LYS A 101 -12.55 -10.23 10.63
N GLU A 102 -12.27 -10.80 9.47
CA GLU A 102 -11.57 -12.07 9.28
C GLU A 102 -10.10 -11.97 9.70
N THR A 103 -9.52 -10.77 9.59
CA THR A 103 -8.08 -10.53 9.81
C THR A 103 -7.77 -9.51 10.89
N THR A 104 -8.78 -8.87 11.49
CA THR A 104 -8.62 -7.77 12.46
C THR A 104 -9.38 -8.06 13.74
N ARG A 105 -8.71 -7.84 14.89
CA ARG A 105 -9.35 -7.93 16.21
C ARG A 105 -9.93 -6.59 16.63
N TYR A 106 -11.21 -6.60 16.97
CA TYR A 106 -11.98 -5.42 17.37
C TYR A 106 -12.03 -5.36 18.89
N VAL A 107 -11.51 -4.27 19.44
CA VAL A 107 -11.37 -4.06 20.88
C VAL A 107 -12.00 -2.72 21.24
N THR A 108 -12.66 -2.65 22.38
CA THR A 108 -13.07 -1.37 22.97
C THR A 108 -12.92 -1.42 24.50
N LEU A 109 -13.19 -0.30 25.16
CA LEU A 109 -13.04 -0.13 26.60
C LEU A 109 -14.27 0.58 27.15
N LEU A 110 -14.89 0.02 28.17
CA LEU A 110 -15.99 0.64 28.91
C LEU A 110 -15.56 1.02 30.32
N ARG A 111 -16.41 1.78 30.99
CA ARG A 111 -16.23 2.20 32.37
C ARG A 111 -17.56 2.15 33.08
N GLU A 112 -17.55 1.93 34.39
CA GLU A 112 -18.75 1.92 35.21
C GLU A 112 -19.57 3.21 34.98
N PRO A 113 -20.86 3.11 34.63
CA PRO A 113 -21.66 4.24 34.14
C PRO A 113 -21.68 5.47 35.05
N THR A 114 -21.73 5.31 36.37
CA THR A 114 -21.79 6.46 37.29
C THR A 114 -20.49 7.26 37.27
N GLN A 115 -19.35 6.56 37.35
CA GLN A 115 -18.04 7.19 37.27
C GLN A 115 -17.73 7.71 35.85
N HIS A 116 -18.22 7.02 34.83
CA HIS A 116 -18.04 7.40 33.44
C HIS A 116 -18.74 8.72 33.13
N PHE A 117 -20.03 8.83 33.49
CA PHE A 117 -20.82 10.03 33.26
C PHE A 117 -20.31 11.23 34.06
N GLU A 118 -19.98 11.04 35.35
CA GLU A 118 -19.35 12.08 36.17
C GLU A 118 -18.05 12.58 35.54
N SER A 119 -17.23 11.65 35.03
CA SER A 119 -15.97 12.01 34.38
C SER A 119 -16.17 12.77 33.06
N ILE A 120 -17.22 12.48 32.29
CA ILE A 120 -17.54 13.20 31.04
C ILE A 120 -18.04 14.60 31.38
N PHE A 121 -19.04 14.69 32.26
CA PHE A 121 -19.66 15.95 32.66
C PHE A 121 -18.62 16.96 33.14
N ASN A 122 -17.70 16.51 34.00
CA ASN A 122 -16.66 17.35 34.58
C ASN A 122 -15.48 17.62 33.64
N PHE A 123 -15.07 16.67 32.79
CA PHE A 123 -13.91 16.89 31.91
C PHE A 123 -14.21 17.88 30.79
N PHE A 124 -15.43 17.86 30.24
CA PHE A 124 -15.83 18.74 29.14
C PHE A 124 -16.56 20.01 29.58
N PHE A 125 -16.59 20.27 30.89
CA PHE A 125 -17.30 21.42 31.49
C PHE A 125 -18.76 21.51 31.03
N LEU A 126 -19.47 20.38 30.96
CA LEU A 126 -20.79 20.32 30.33
C LEU A 126 -21.83 21.16 31.08
N GLY A 127 -21.70 21.30 32.41
CA GLY A 127 -22.53 22.20 33.20
C GLY A 127 -22.49 23.66 32.72
N LYS A 128 -21.32 24.16 32.28
CA LYS A 128 -21.17 25.54 31.77
C LYS A 128 -21.88 25.80 30.44
N ARG A 129 -22.44 24.76 29.81
CA ARG A 129 -23.17 24.87 28.54
C ARG A 129 -24.67 25.09 28.72
N PHE A 130 -25.16 25.01 29.96
CA PHE A 130 -26.57 25.16 30.27
C PHE A 130 -26.75 26.39 31.15
N LYS A 131 -27.68 27.26 30.74
CA LYS A 131 -28.04 28.45 31.49
C LYS A 131 -28.56 28.05 32.88
N GLY A 132 -28.05 28.68 33.93
CA GLY A 132 -28.44 28.41 35.30
C GLY A 132 -27.68 27.26 35.97
N LEU A 133 -26.70 26.65 35.30
CA LEU A 133 -25.79 25.64 35.88
C LEU A 133 -24.36 26.15 36.09
N GLU A 134 -24.05 27.38 35.67
CA GLU A 134 -22.67 27.90 35.66
C GLU A 134 -22.10 28.15 37.06
N ASN A 135 -22.96 28.56 38.01
CA ASN A 135 -22.56 29.02 39.35
C ASN A 135 -23.15 28.18 40.49
N VAL A 136 -23.68 26.98 40.19
CA VAL A 136 -24.26 26.08 41.19
C VAL A 136 -23.15 25.23 41.81
N SER A 137 -23.24 24.92 43.11
CA SER A 137 -22.27 24.10 43.85
C SER A 137 -22.15 22.67 43.27
N SER A 138 -23.28 22.06 42.90
CA SER A 138 -23.36 20.72 42.29
C SER A 138 -24.09 20.74 40.94
N PRO A 139 -23.46 21.22 39.85
CA PRO A 139 -24.13 21.36 38.55
C PRO A 139 -24.61 20.02 37.96
N LEU A 140 -23.90 18.91 38.21
CA LEU A 140 -24.29 17.57 37.75
C LEU A 140 -25.59 17.12 38.42
N GLU A 141 -25.69 17.28 39.73
CA GLU A 141 -26.89 16.93 40.49
C GLU A 141 -28.08 17.80 40.07
N LYS A 142 -27.84 19.12 39.92
CA LYS A 142 -28.88 20.04 39.46
C LYS A 142 -29.36 19.71 38.04
N PHE A 143 -28.44 19.34 37.15
CA PHE A 143 -28.77 18.85 35.81
C PHE A 143 -29.69 17.62 35.88
N LEU A 144 -29.36 16.62 36.71
CA LEU A 144 -30.11 15.38 36.82
C LEU A 144 -31.53 15.56 37.37
N GLN A 145 -31.82 16.66 38.09
CA GLN A 145 -33.18 16.98 38.52
C GLN A 145 -34.13 17.27 37.34
N ASN A 146 -33.61 17.84 36.24
CA ASN A 146 -34.43 18.17 35.06
C ASN A 146 -33.64 18.09 33.74
N ALA A 147 -32.98 16.94 33.52
CA ALA A 147 -32.05 16.75 32.42
C ALA A 147 -32.69 16.96 31.03
N THR A 148 -33.96 16.55 30.87
CA THR A 148 -34.71 16.69 29.62
C THR A 148 -34.97 18.16 29.26
N ALA A 149 -35.31 19.02 30.22
CA ALA A 149 -35.54 20.44 29.96
C ALA A 149 -34.24 21.13 29.52
N TYR A 150 -33.15 20.91 30.26
CA TYR A 150 -31.83 21.46 29.93
C TYR A 150 -31.38 21.09 28.51
N LEU A 151 -31.59 19.83 28.08
CA LEU A 151 -31.23 19.41 26.72
C LEU A 151 -32.12 20.01 25.63
N ARG A 152 -33.42 20.22 25.89
CA ARG A 152 -34.33 20.88 24.94
C ARG A 152 -33.89 22.33 24.69
N GLU A 153 -33.52 23.05 25.74
CA GLU A 153 -33.01 24.43 25.63
C GLU A 153 -31.65 24.48 24.92
N ALA A 154 -30.71 23.59 25.25
CA ALA A 154 -29.37 23.60 24.67
C ALA A 154 -29.33 23.22 23.18
N ASN A 155 -30.25 22.39 22.71
CA ASN A 155 -30.36 22.01 21.30
C ASN A 155 -30.67 23.19 20.36
N GLN A 156 -31.05 24.35 20.90
CA GLN A 156 -31.29 25.60 20.16
C GLN A 156 -30.00 26.44 19.96
N THR A 157 -28.83 25.99 20.45
CA THR A 157 -27.56 26.76 20.44
C THR A 157 -26.49 26.21 19.48
N LYS A 158 -25.53 27.08 19.09
CA LYS A 158 -24.43 26.80 18.14
C LYS A 158 -23.29 25.94 18.76
N ASN A 159 -23.51 24.64 19.05
CA ASN A 159 -22.48 23.56 19.02
C ASN A 159 -23.03 22.20 19.56
N PRO A 160 -23.76 21.40 18.75
CA PRO A 160 -24.48 20.22 19.25
C PRO A 160 -23.60 18.98 19.50
N GLY A 161 -22.31 18.99 19.15
CA GLY A 161 -21.52 17.76 19.08
C GLY A 161 -21.25 17.09 20.43
N LEU A 162 -20.73 17.85 21.42
CA LEU A 162 -20.46 17.31 22.76
C LEU A 162 -21.73 17.01 23.56
N LEU A 163 -22.88 17.60 23.18
CA LEU A 163 -24.17 17.27 23.78
C LEU A 163 -24.58 15.82 23.49
N LYS A 164 -24.02 15.18 22.47
CA LYS A 164 -24.23 13.76 22.18
C LYS A 164 -23.70 12.83 23.28
N LEU A 165 -22.82 13.31 24.16
CA LEU A 165 -22.31 12.56 25.31
C LEU A 165 -23.16 12.74 26.58
N MET A 166 -24.25 13.53 26.52
CA MET A 166 -25.08 13.80 27.69
C MET A 166 -26.02 12.66 28.07
N LYS A 167 -26.17 11.64 27.22
CA LYS A 167 -26.99 10.46 27.47
C LYS A 167 -26.39 9.25 26.77
N ASN A 168 -26.23 8.15 27.50
CA ASN A 168 -25.57 6.92 27.08
C ASN A 168 -24.33 7.16 26.18
N PRO A 169 -23.32 7.89 26.68
CA PRO A 169 -22.14 8.26 25.91
C PRO A 169 -21.40 7.06 25.31
N ALA A 170 -21.34 5.91 25.99
CA ALA A 170 -20.68 4.73 25.44
C ALA A 170 -21.43 4.17 24.23
N LEU A 171 -22.75 3.98 24.32
CA LEU A 171 -23.58 3.57 23.18
C LEU A 171 -23.45 4.54 21.99
N PHE A 172 -23.35 5.85 22.25
CA PHE A 172 -23.16 6.84 21.19
C PHE A 172 -21.82 6.68 20.45
N ASP A 173 -20.72 6.54 21.19
CA ASP A 173 -19.38 6.30 20.62
C ASP A 173 -19.34 4.97 19.85
N LEU A 174 -20.02 3.93 20.38
CA LEU A 174 -20.19 2.62 19.75
C LEU A 174 -21.19 2.60 18.58
N GLY A 175 -21.75 3.76 18.19
CA GLY A 175 -22.44 3.93 16.91
C GLY A 175 -23.97 3.96 16.97
N LEU A 176 -24.60 3.85 18.14
CA LEU A 176 -26.05 3.97 18.28
C LEU A 176 -26.46 5.44 18.37
N ASP A 177 -27.38 5.88 17.51
CA ASP A 177 -27.89 7.26 17.56
C ASP A 177 -28.72 7.53 18.82
N THR A 178 -28.57 8.74 19.36
CA THR A 178 -29.22 9.18 20.61
C THR A 178 -30.75 9.08 20.57
N LYS A 179 -31.37 9.08 19.38
CA LYS A 179 -32.82 8.93 19.22
C LYS A 179 -33.34 7.53 19.60
N TYR A 180 -32.48 6.52 19.63
CA TYR A 180 -32.84 5.14 19.96
C TYR A 180 -32.52 4.77 21.41
N HIS A 181 -31.89 5.67 22.17
CA HIS A 181 -31.39 5.40 23.51
C HIS A 181 -32.47 5.15 24.56
N ASP A 182 -33.71 5.56 24.28
CA ASP A 182 -34.87 5.38 25.15
C ASP A 182 -35.70 4.14 24.81
N ASP A 183 -35.39 3.45 23.70
CA ASP A 183 -36.08 2.23 23.30
C ASP A 183 -35.28 1.00 23.82
N PRO A 184 -35.79 0.29 24.85
CA PRO A 184 -35.06 -0.81 25.47
C PRO A 184 -34.86 -2.00 24.51
N ILE A 185 -35.79 -2.23 23.58
CA ILE A 185 -35.70 -3.34 22.62
C ILE A 185 -34.58 -3.06 21.62
N ILE A 186 -34.55 -1.84 21.08
CA ILE A 186 -33.48 -1.42 20.16
C ILE A 186 -32.12 -1.45 20.86
N VAL A 187 -32.02 -0.92 22.08
CA VAL A 187 -30.77 -0.94 22.84
C VAL A 187 -30.29 -2.37 23.08
N GLN A 188 -31.18 -3.28 23.50
CA GLN A 188 -30.84 -4.68 23.73
C GLN A 188 -30.39 -5.39 22.45
N ASN A 189 -31.09 -5.19 21.33
CA ASN A 189 -30.71 -5.74 20.04
C ASN A 189 -29.34 -5.21 19.58
N TYR A 190 -29.08 -3.91 19.78
CA TYR A 190 -27.81 -3.29 19.43
C TYR A 190 -26.65 -3.82 20.29
N ILE A 191 -26.87 -4.07 21.58
CA ILE A 191 -25.89 -4.72 22.44
C ILE A 191 -25.58 -6.14 21.93
N GLY A 192 -26.61 -6.91 21.55
CA GLY A 192 -26.42 -8.22 20.93
C GLY A 192 -25.65 -8.19 19.61
N PHE A 193 -25.82 -7.11 18.82
CA PHE A 193 -24.99 -6.84 17.65
C PHE A 193 -23.53 -6.56 18.06
N LEU A 194 -23.28 -5.70 19.05
CA LEU A 194 -21.93 -5.39 19.52
C LEU A 194 -21.20 -6.63 20.08
N GLN A 195 -21.91 -7.56 20.74
CA GLN A 195 -21.35 -8.83 21.22
C GLN A 195 -20.79 -9.70 20.09
N LYS A 196 -21.35 -9.60 18.88
CA LYS A 196 -20.86 -10.32 17.69
C LYS A 196 -19.72 -9.58 17.00
N GLU A 197 -19.69 -8.25 17.09
CA GLU A 197 -18.74 -7.41 16.36
C GLU A 197 -17.42 -7.20 17.12
N PHE A 198 -17.43 -7.11 18.45
CA PHE A 198 -16.22 -6.88 19.24
C PHE A 198 -15.64 -8.20 19.79
N ASP A 199 -14.38 -8.47 19.49
CA ASP A 199 -13.66 -9.65 19.99
C ASP A 199 -13.35 -9.52 21.49
N LEU A 200 -13.15 -8.29 21.99
CA LEU A 200 -12.95 -8.02 23.41
C LEU A 200 -13.48 -6.63 23.81
N VAL A 201 -14.35 -6.59 24.80
CA VAL A 201 -14.76 -5.35 25.47
C VAL A 201 -14.10 -5.30 26.85
N MET A 202 -13.08 -4.45 26.97
CA MET A 202 -12.33 -4.26 28.22
C MET A 202 -13.12 -3.39 29.20
N LEU A 203 -12.82 -3.49 30.50
CA LEU A 203 -13.43 -2.65 31.53
C LEU A 203 -12.37 -1.89 32.33
N MET A 204 -12.58 -0.60 32.54
CA MET A 204 -11.64 0.26 33.28
C MET A 204 -11.45 -0.17 34.75
N GLU A 205 -12.50 -0.70 35.38
CA GLU A 205 -12.49 -1.21 36.75
C GLU A 205 -11.67 -2.50 36.89
N TYR A 206 -11.45 -3.21 35.78
CA TYR A 206 -10.70 -4.45 35.66
C TYR A 206 -9.63 -4.33 34.57
N PHE A 207 -8.95 -3.17 34.52
CA PHE A 207 -8.08 -2.82 33.40
C PHE A 207 -6.86 -3.76 33.30
N ASP A 208 -6.28 -4.15 34.43
CA ASP A 208 -5.14 -5.08 34.47
C ASP A 208 -5.57 -6.47 33.96
N GLU A 209 -6.71 -6.99 34.45
CA GLU A 209 -7.29 -8.24 34.00
C GLU A 209 -7.61 -8.21 32.51
N SER A 210 -8.19 -7.10 32.04
CA SER A 210 -8.53 -6.88 30.63
C SER A 210 -7.28 -6.89 29.74
N LEU A 211 -6.17 -6.28 30.19
CA LEU A 211 -4.90 -6.26 29.45
C LEU A 211 -4.24 -7.63 29.38
N VAL A 212 -4.27 -8.42 30.46
CA VAL A 212 -3.75 -9.79 30.45
C VAL A 212 -4.57 -10.67 29.50
N LEU A 213 -5.90 -10.54 29.51
CA LEU A 213 -6.76 -11.25 28.58
C LEU A 213 -6.45 -10.85 27.13
N LEU A 214 -6.34 -9.54 26.85
CA LEU A 214 -5.93 -9.03 25.55
C LEU A 214 -4.59 -9.62 25.11
N LYS A 215 -3.58 -9.60 25.98
CA LYS A 215 -2.24 -10.16 25.70
C LYS A 215 -2.30 -11.63 25.31
N ARG A 216 -3.14 -12.42 25.96
CA ARG A 216 -3.31 -13.85 25.64
C ARG A 216 -4.02 -14.02 24.30
N ARG A 217 -5.10 -13.28 24.05
CA ARG A 217 -5.89 -13.35 22.80
C ARG A 217 -5.16 -12.81 21.57
N LEU A 218 -4.21 -11.90 21.75
CA LEU A 218 -3.39 -11.34 20.68
C LEU A 218 -2.00 -11.97 20.57
N CYS A 219 -1.67 -12.91 21.45
CA CYS A 219 -0.36 -13.56 21.52
C CYS A 219 0.80 -12.56 21.66
N TRP A 220 0.58 -11.57 22.52
CA TRP A 220 1.56 -10.54 22.87
C TRP A 220 2.42 -10.96 24.07
N LYS A 221 3.50 -10.23 24.30
CA LYS A 221 4.33 -10.36 25.50
C LYS A 221 3.79 -9.49 26.63
N ILE A 222 4.19 -9.78 27.87
CA ILE A 222 3.82 -8.93 29.01
C ILE A 222 4.40 -7.52 28.82
N ASP A 223 5.62 -7.39 28.29
CA ASP A 223 6.27 -6.11 28.02
C ASP A 223 5.45 -5.21 27.07
N ASP A 224 4.72 -5.81 26.13
CA ASP A 224 3.91 -5.09 25.15
C ASP A 224 2.73 -4.35 25.82
N ILE A 225 2.21 -4.87 26.94
CA ILE A 225 1.02 -4.34 27.64
C ILE A 225 1.34 -3.49 28.89
N LEU A 226 2.61 -3.31 29.24
CA LEU A 226 3.00 -2.43 30.36
C LEU A 226 2.59 -0.98 30.09
N TYR A 227 2.15 -0.24 31.12
CA TYR A 227 1.59 1.09 30.92
C TYR A 227 1.80 2.06 32.10
N PHE A 228 1.72 3.36 31.79
CA PHE A 228 1.51 4.41 32.79
C PHE A 228 0.13 5.02 32.59
N LYS A 229 -0.55 5.39 33.68
CA LYS A 229 -1.92 5.92 33.58
C LYS A 229 -1.86 7.32 32.97
N LEU A 230 -2.31 7.47 31.72
CA LEU A 230 -2.32 8.77 31.03
C LEU A 230 -3.67 9.47 31.21
N ASN A 231 -3.63 10.81 31.25
CA ASN A 231 -4.81 11.67 31.39
C ASN A 231 -5.67 11.36 32.64
N GLU A 232 -5.04 10.89 33.73
CA GLU A 232 -5.72 10.64 35.00
C GLU A 232 -6.04 11.97 35.70
N ARG A 233 -7.32 12.16 36.09
CA ARG A 233 -7.73 13.35 36.84
C ARG A 233 -7.07 13.39 38.22
N ARG A 234 -6.75 14.60 38.69
CA ARG A 234 -6.29 14.82 40.07
C ARG A 234 -7.36 14.35 41.06
N ASN A 235 -6.94 13.93 42.25
CA ASN A 235 -7.90 13.49 43.27
C ASN A 235 -8.83 14.61 43.71
N THR A 236 -8.35 15.85 43.75
CA THR A 236 -9.16 17.06 44.02
C THR A 236 -10.22 17.36 42.96
N ASP A 237 -10.10 16.79 41.75
CA ASP A 237 -11.03 16.98 40.64
C ASP A 237 -12.09 15.86 40.54
N LYS A 238 -12.04 14.85 41.43
CA LYS A 238 -12.98 13.73 41.47
C LYS A 238 -14.09 14.04 42.48
N GLN A 239 -15.35 13.89 42.07
CA GLN A 239 -16.49 14.07 42.97
C GLN A 239 -16.84 12.76 43.66
N ASN A 240 -17.05 12.81 44.98
CA ASN A 240 -17.70 11.73 45.71
C ASN A 240 -19.22 11.86 45.52
N LEU A 241 -19.80 10.96 44.72
CA LEU A 241 -21.22 10.96 44.45
C LEU A 241 -21.99 10.24 45.57
N SER A 242 -23.07 10.86 46.04
CA SER A 242 -24.04 10.23 46.94
C SER A 242 -24.77 9.07 46.24
N SER A 243 -25.37 8.16 47.02
CA SER A 243 -26.13 7.03 46.49
C SER A 243 -27.32 7.48 45.62
N ASP A 244 -28.02 8.53 46.03
CA ASP A 244 -29.14 9.12 45.26
C ASP A 244 -28.69 9.66 43.90
N VAL A 245 -27.55 10.38 43.85
CA VAL A 245 -27.02 10.89 42.57
C VAL A 245 -26.58 9.74 41.66
N LYS A 246 -25.97 8.69 42.20
CA LYS A 246 -25.60 7.50 41.43
C LYS A 246 -26.82 6.83 40.81
N GLU A 247 -27.91 6.67 41.56
CA GLU A 247 -29.15 6.07 41.07
C GLU A 247 -29.76 6.93 39.95
N LYS A 248 -29.80 8.26 40.11
CA LYS A 248 -30.24 9.18 39.05
C LYS A 248 -29.40 9.06 37.78
N ILE A 249 -28.08 8.91 37.90
CA ILE A 249 -27.19 8.70 36.74
C ILE A 249 -27.50 7.36 36.05
N VAL A 250 -27.69 6.28 36.81
CA VAL A 250 -28.03 4.96 36.26
C VAL A 250 -29.37 5.00 35.53
N LYS A 251 -30.39 5.64 36.13
CA LYS A 251 -31.70 5.80 35.50
C LYS A 251 -31.61 6.62 34.20
N TRP A 252 -30.83 7.70 34.21
CA TRP A 252 -30.64 8.57 33.05
C TRP A 252 -29.84 7.89 31.91
N ASN A 253 -28.85 7.07 32.26
CA ASN A 253 -27.99 6.34 31.33
C ASN A 253 -28.25 4.82 31.39
N SER A 254 -29.53 4.43 31.34
CA SER A 254 -29.97 3.03 31.49
C SER A 254 -29.41 2.11 30.40
N GLY A 255 -29.23 2.63 29.17
CA GLY A 255 -28.65 1.88 28.07
C GLY A 255 -27.17 1.56 28.28
N ASP A 256 -26.38 2.52 28.76
CA ASP A 256 -24.98 2.30 29.11
C ASP A 256 -24.84 1.38 30.34
N LYS A 257 -25.80 1.43 31.27
CA LYS A 257 -25.86 0.47 32.37
C LYS A 257 -26.06 -0.96 31.88
N LEU A 258 -27.03 -1.18 31.00
CA LEU A 258 -27.27 -2.49 30.40
C LEU A 258 -26.06 -2.99 29.59
N LEU A 259 -25.44 -2.09 28.81
CA LEU A 259 -24.21 -2.35 28.06
C LEU A 259 -23.07 -2.81 28.99
N TYR A 260 -22.79 -2.05 30.05
CA TYR A 260 -21.71 -2.36 30.98
C TYR A 260 -21.93 -3.69 31.70
N ASP A 261 -23.14 -3.95 32.21
CA ASP A 261 -23.45 -5.19 32.94
C ASP A 261 -23.32 -6.42 32.05
N THR A 262 -23.77 -6.31 30.79
CA THR A 262 -23.64 -7.36 29.78
C THR A 262 -22.16 -7.70 29.54
N PHE A 263 -21.34 -6.71 29.20
CA PHE A 263 -19.94 -6.95 28.89
C PHE A 263 -19.08 -7.24 30.13
N LYS A 264 -19.50 -6.85 31.33
CA LYS A 264 -18.88 -7.30 32.58
C LYS A 264 -19.04 -8.80 32.76
N ARG A 265 -20.24 -9.33 32.57
CA ARG A 265 -20.48 -10.78 32.62
C ARG A 265 -19.64 -11.49 31.55
N ASP A 266 -19.63 -10.97 30.32
CA ASP A 266 -18.90 -11.58 29.22
C ASP A 266 -17.37 -11.57 29.45
N LEU A 267 -16.82 -10.48 30.00
CA LEU A 267 -15.40 -10.39 30.38
C LEU A 267 -15.03 -11.48 31.40
N TRP A 268 -15.80 -11.60 32.48
CA TRP A 268 -15.53 -12.58 33.53
C TRP A 268 -15.73 -14.02 33.05
N LYS A 269 -16.67 -14.24 32.13
CA LYS A 269 -16.81 -15.52 31.44
C LYS A 269 -15.54 -15.85 30.65
N MET A 270 -15.04 -14.93 29.83
CA MET A 270 -13.80 -15.13 29.07
C MET A 270 -12.59 -15.36 29.97
N ILE A 271 -12.47 -14.66 31.10
CA ILE A 271 -11.39 -14.87 32.07
C ILE A 271 -11.48 -16.26 32.71
N ALA A 272 -12.68 -16.72 33.07
CA ALA A 272 -12.88 -18.04 33.65
C ALA A 272 -12.46 -19.15 32.67
N GLU A 273 -12.71 -18.98 31.37
CA GLU A 273 -12.30 -19.90 30.30
C GLU A 273 -10.76 -20.02 30.15
N GLU A 274 -9.98 -19.01 30.55
CA GLU A 274 -8.50 -19.06 30.48
C GLU A 274 -7.86 -19.96 31.55
N GLY A 275 -8.60 -20.29 32.62
CA GLY A 275 -8.13 -21.13 33.72
C GLY A 275 -7.10 -20.48 34.66
N ALA A 276 -6.50 -21.28 35.54
CA ALA A 276 -5.64 -20.79 36.63
C ALA A 276 -4.37 -20.05 36.16
N ASP A 277 -3.85 -20.40 34.97
CA ASP A 277 -2.63 -19.78 34.42
C ASP A 277 -2.83 -18.30 34.09
N PHE A 278 -4.07 -17.85 33.83
CA PHE A 278 -4.38 -16.43 33.69
C PHE A 278 -3.95 -15.61 34.92
N PHE A 279 -4.23 -16.11 36.12
CA PHE A 279 -3.92 -15.40 37.35
C PHE A 279 -2.42 -15.39 37.66
N LYS A 280 -1.66 -16.38 37.17
CA LYS A 280 -0.20 -16.36 37.21
C LYS A 280 0.34 -15.22 36.34
N ASP A 281 -0.14 -15.10 35.10
CA ASP A 281 0.21 -14.00 34.20
C ASP A 281 -0.14 -12.63 34.82
N LEU A 282 -1.29 -12.53 35.50
CA LEU A 282 -1.73 -11.30 36.17
C LEU A 282 -0.80 -10.86 37.31
N VAL A 283 -0.34 -11.81 38.14
CA VAL A 283 0.63 -11.53 39.21
C VAL A 283 1.96 -11.07 38.61
N ILE A 284 2.44 -11.76 37.57
CA ILE A 284 3.69 -11.40 36.87
C ILE A 284 3.57 -10.00 36.27
N PHE A 285 2.47 -9.73 35.55
CA PHE A 285 2.19 -8.43 34.95
C PHE A 285 2.21 -7.31 35.98
N ARG A 286 1.48 -7.45 37.09
CA ARG A 286 1.45 -6.43 38.16
C ARG A 286 2.82 -6.19 38.79
N ARG A 287 3.61 -7.24 38.98
CA ARG A 287 4.99 -7.14 39.46
C ARG A 287 5.86 -6.35 38.49
N GLN A 288 5.84 -6.70 37.20
CA GLN A 288 6.63 -6.01 36.17
C GLN A 288 6.19 -4.55 36.00
N LEU A 289 4.88 -4.28 36.05
CA LEU A 289 4.32 -2.94 36.01
C LEU A 289 4.83 -2.06 37.15
N LYS A 290 4.98 -2.62 38.36
CA LYS A 290 5.56 -1.90 39.50
C LYS A 290 7.05 -1.64 39.29
N LEU A 291 7.79 -2.62 38.78
CA LEU A 291 9.23 -2.48 38.52
C LEU A 291 9.52 -1.42 37.46
N ILE A 292 8.82 -1.44 36.32
CA ILE A 292 9.03 -0.46 35.25
C ILE A 292 8.66 0.96 35.69
N LYS A 293 7.60 1.13 36.50
CA LYS A 293 7.26 2.43 37.12
C LYS A 293 8.40 2.95 37.99
N LYS A 294 8.95 2.10 38.87
CA LYS A 294 10.08 2.47 39.74
C LYS A 294 11.34 2.77 38.93
N ALA A 295 11.58 2.07 37.83
CA ALA A 295 12.73 2.29 36.97
C ALA A 295 12.62 3.60 36.17
N CYS A 296 11.44 3.88 35.60
CA CYS A 296 11.24 5.03 34.71
C CYS A 296 10.97 6.35 35.43
N LEU A 297 10.08 6.34 36.43
CA LEU A 297 9.39 7.55 36.87
C LEU A 297 10.08 8.22 38.05
N GLN A 298 10.25 9.55 37.96
CA GLN A 298 10.62 10.38 39.09
C GLN A 298 9.45 10.51 40.08
N GLU A 299 9.74 10.58 41.37
CA GLU A 299 8.72 10.88 42.40
C GLU A 299 8.34 12.38 42.35
N GLY A 300 7.04 12.66 42.41
CA GLY A 300 6.51 14.03 42.40
C GLY A 300 5.09 14.14 41.84
N ASP A 301 4.42 15.25 42.14
CA ASP A 301 3.08 15.59 41.65
C ASP A 301 3.14 16.40 40.34
N PHE A 302 3.61 15.75 39.28
CA PHE A 302 3.69 16.38 37.96
C PHE A 302 2.31 16.61 37.36
N LEU A 303 2.13 17.73 36.66
CA LEU A 303 0.90 18.06 35.95
C LEU A 303 1.16 18.16 34.45
N THR A 304 0.19 17.70 33.66
CA THR A 304 0.18 17.86 32.20
C THR A 304 -1.15 18.42 31.74
N LYS A 305 -1.17 19.07 30.57
CA LYS A 305 -2.37 19.69 29.99
C LYS A 305 -2.81 18.90 28.74
N PRO A 306 -3.94 18.17 28.77
CA PRO A 306 -4.56 17.55 27.62
C PRO A 306 -5.36 18.59 26.81
N TYR A 307 -5.91 18.15 25.68
CA TYR A 307 -6.61 18.98 24.68
C TYR A 307 -7.83 19.77 25.18
N ALA A 308 -8.41 19.43 26.34
CA ALA A 308 -9.56 20.13 26.91
C ALA A 308 -9.19 21.27 27.89
N GLY A 309 -7.90 21.61 28.00
CA GLY A 309 -7.44 22.76 28.79
C GLY A 309 -7.36 22.54 30.31
N ARG A 310 -7.70 21.35 30.82
CA ARG A 310 -7.70 21.00 32.25
C ARG A 310 -6.40 20.31 32.68
N LEU A 311 -5.74 20.74 33.75
CA LEU A 311 -4.57 20.03 34.27
C LEU A 311 -4.94 18.63 34.79
N VAL A 312 -4.16 17.63 34.39
CA VAL A 312 -4.27 16.22 34.81
C VAL A 312 -2.92 15.74 35.35
N ARG A 313 -2.89 14.58 36.01
CA ARG A 313 -1.63 13.98 36.49
C ARG A 313 -0.72 13.67 35.30
N GLY A 314 0.53 14.09 35.42
CA GLY A 314 1.62 13.84 34.47
C GLY A 314 2.74 13.01 35.11
N TYR A 315 3.83 12.85 34.37
CA TYR A 315 5.02 12.12 34.80
C TYR A 315 6.29 12.82 34.30
N ALA A 316 7.38 12.65 35.04
CA ALA A 316 8.73 12.94 34.58
C ALA A 316 9.58 11.66 34.59
N VAL A 317 10.43 11.50 33.58
CA VAL A 317 11.37 10.37 33.48
C VAL A 317 12.64 10.70 34.28
N LYS A 318 13.21 9.72 34.98
CA LYS A 318 14.48 9.88 35.72
C LYS A 318 15.63 10.26 34.77
N ALA A 319 16.50 11.18 35.20
CA ALA A 319 17.65 11.62 34.40
C ALA A 319 18.77 10.56 34.30
N ASN A 320 18.99 9.76 35.35
CA ASN A 320 20.11 8.80 35.43
C ASN A 320 19.67 7.37 35.04
N ILE A 321 19.19 7.18 33.82
CA ILE A 321 18.87 5.85 33.26
C ILE A 321 19.53 5.66 31.89
N SER A 322 19.74 4.41 31.49
CA SER A 322 20.33 4.10 30.17
C SER A 322 19.53 4.71 29.02
N GLU A 323 20.18 5.06 27.91
CA GLU A 323 19.55 5.67 26.74
C GLU A 323 18.34 4.87 26.20
N SER A 324 18.50 3.54 26.05
CA SER A 324 17.41 2.66 25.59
C SER A 324 16.20 2.69 26.54
N LEU A 325 16.44 2.67 27.85
CA LEU A 325 15.38 2.78 28.85
C LEU A 325 14.75 4.17 28.83
N ASN A 326 15.55 5.24 28.66
CA ASN A 326 15.05 6.60 28.55
C ASN A 326 14.08 6.78 27.37
N GLU A 327 14.43 6.24 26.20
CA GLU A 327 13.54 6.25 25.04
C GLU A 327 12.24 5.50 25.34
N SER A 328 12.32 4.26 25.85
CA SER A 328 11.15 3.45 26.19
C SER A 328 10.23 4.13 27.22
N CYS A 329 10.80 4.66 28.31
CA CYS A 329 10.07 5.40 29.33
C CYS A 329 9.43 6.68 28.76
N GLY A 330 10.16 7.43 27.92
CA GLY A 330 9.66 8.61 27.22
C GLY A 330 8.44 8.29 26.34
N ARG A 331 8.49 7.17 25.61
CA ARG A 331 7.35 6.66 24.84
C ARG A 331 6.16 6.27 25.73
N MET A 332 6.37 5.72 26.92
CA MET A 332 5.30 5.34 27.85
C MET A 332 4.55 6.53 28.46
N ILE A 333 5.18 7.71 28.56
CA ILE A 333 4.54 8.93 29.08
C ILE A 333 3.94 9.82 27.98
N MET A 334 4.21 9.52 26.71
CA MET A 334 3.74 10.28 25.54
C MET A 334 2.24 10.10 25.32
N ASN A 335 1.50 11.21 25.28
CA ASN A 335 0.05 11.21 25.02
C ASN A 335 -0.27 11.04 23.52
N GLU A 336 -1.54 10.93 23.19
CA GLU A 336 -2.00 10.52 21.85
C GLU A 336 -1.68 11.53 20.73
N ILE A 337 -1.63 12.83 21.04
CA ILE A 337 -1.45 13.91 20.05
C ILE A 337 -0.03 13.88 19.45
N PRO A 338 1.06 13.98 20.24
CA PRO A 338 2.42 13.84 19.75
C PRO A 338 2.65 12.50 19.05
N TYR A 339 2.02 11.41 19.53
CA TYR A 339 2.18 10.11 18.89
C TYR A 339 1.57 10.08 17.48
N LEU A 340 0.40 10.69 17.30
CA LEU A 340 -0.21 10.83 15.99
C LEU A 340 0.68 11.65 15.05
N ASP A 341 1.27 12.74 15.52
CA ASP A 341 2.16 13.57 14.72
C ASP A 341 3.46 12.83 14.37
N TYR A 342 4.04 12.09 15.33
CA TYR A 342 5.16 11.17 15.08
C TYR A 342 4.84 10.16 13.97
N HIS A 343 3.68 9.50 14.02
CA HIS A 343 3.26 8.54 13.00
C HIS A 343 3.08 9.17 11.62
N ARG A 344 2.55 10.40 11.56
CA ARG A 344 2.43 11.17 10.31
C ARG A 344 3.78 11.44 9.67
N GLU A 345 4.74 11.89 10.47
CA GLU A 345 6.09 12.17 10.00
C GLU A 345 6.80 10.90 9.57
N LYS A 346 6.74 9.83 10.38
CA LYS A 346 7.34 8.53 10.07
C LYS A 346 6.86 7.99 8.74
N LEU A 347 5.53 7.96 8.52
CA LEU A 347 4.94 7.52 7.27
C LEU A 347 5.37 8.41 6.09
N SER A 348 5.36 9.73 6.27
CA SER A 348 5.77 10.67 5.21
C SER A 348 7.23 10.44 4.79
N ARG A 349 8.14 10.24 5.74
CA ARG A 349 9.55 9.96 5.44
C ARG A 349 9.72 8.62 4.73
N GLN A 350 9.00 7.59 5.16
CA GLN A 350 9.04 6.27 4.54
C GLN A 350 8.57 6.31 3.07
N LEU A 351 7.45 6.98 2.79
CA LEU A 351 6.94 7.11 1.42
C LEU A 351 7.91 7.90 0.52
N LEU A 352 8.53 8.96 1.05
CA LEU A 352 9.54 9.71 0.32
C LEU A 352 10.80 8.89 0.02
N ALA A 353 11.23 8.03 0.96
CA ALA A 353 12.36 7.13 0.76
C ALA A 353 12.08 6.10 -0.36
N ILE A 354 10.88 5.53 -0.37
CA ILE A 354 10.43 4.61 -1.43
C ILE A 354 10.38 5.31 -2.80
N ASP A 355 9.80 6.52 -2.88
CA ASP A 355 9.66 7.26 -4.14
C ASP A 355 10.99 7.79 -4.70
N LYS A 356 12.00 8.00 -3.85
CA LYS A 356 13.34 8.45 -4.25
C LYS A 356 14.26 7.31 -4.67
N HIS A 357 13.86 6.06 -4.46
CA HIS A 357 14.72 4.92 -4.78
C HIS A 357 14.85 4.76 -6.31
N GLU A 358 16.08 4.67 -6.79
CA GLU A 358 16.44 4.35 -8.17
C GLU A 358 16.86 2.88 -8.28
N ASN A 359 16.80 2.28 -9.47
CA ASN A 359 17.15 0.85 -9.62
C ASN A 359 18.66 0.66 -9.34
N GLN A 360 19.02 -0.15 -8.33
CA GLN A 360 20.39 -0.28 -7.80
C GLN A 360 21.38 -0.83 -8.83
N GLU A 361 20.91 -1.68 -9.74
CA GLU A 361 21.67 -2.25 -10.86
C GLU A 361 22.16 -1.18 -11.86
N GLN A 362 21.61 0.04 -11.79
CA GLN A 362 22.10 1.22 -12.49
C GLN A 362 23.12 2.01 -11.64
N ALA A 363 22.88 2.08 -10.32
CA ALA A 363 23.68 2.86 -9.38
C ALA A 363 25.12 2.32 -9.23
N THR A 364 25.32 1.00 -9.27
CA THR A 364 26.67 0.38 -9.27
C THR A 364 27.53 0.85 -10.44
N HIS A 365 26.92 1.12 -11.60
CA HIS A 365 27.62 1.66 -12.76
C HIS A 365 27.75 3.21 -12.74
N VAL A 366 26.82 3.94 -12.13
CA VAL A 366 26.98 5.40 -11.87
C VAL A 366 28.15 5.67 -10.91
N TRP A 367 28.31 4.84 -9.88
CA TRP A 367 29.42 4.94 -8.93
C TRP A 367 30.77 4.78 -9.63
N ASN A 368 30.88 3.80 -10.53
CA ASN A 368 32.08 3.62 -11.37
C ASN A 368 32.32 4.82 -12.29
N LYS A 369 31.28 5.42 -12.88
CA LYS A 369 31.41 6.63 -13.74
C LYS A 369 31.92 7.85 -12.95
N ARG A 370 31.47 8.04 -11.70
CA ARG A 370 31.95 9.15 -10.84
C ARG A 370 33.41 8.99 -10.40
N ILE A 371 33.84 7.76 -10.11
CA ILE A 371 35.26 7.48 -9.81
C ILE A 371 36.12 7.74 -11.05
N TRP A 372 35.71 7.24 -12.21
CA TRP A 372 36.45 7.46 -13.46
C TRP A 372 36.51 8.93 -13.88
N ALA A 373 35.44 9.71 -13.68
CA ALA A 373 35.44 11.15 -13.94
C ALA A 373 36.34 11.92 -12.96
N ALA A 374 36.51 11.44 -11.71
CA ALA A 374 37.44 12.02 -10.74
C ALA A 374 38.91 11.61 -10.99
N CYS A 375 39.14 10.58 -11.80
CA CYS A 375 40.48 10.04 -12.10
C CYS A 375 40.96 10.30 -13.54
N ALA A 376 40.17 10.97 -14.39
CA ALA A 376 40.59 11.32 -15.75
C ALA A 376 41.59 12.51 -15.73
N PRO A 377 42.78 12.40 -16.36
CA PRO A 377 43.68 13.54 -16.50
C PRO A 377 43.06 14.60 -17.41
N ASP A 378 42.96 15.84 -16.93
CA ASP A 378 42.46 16.99 -17.68
C ASP A 378 43.43 17.31 -18.83
N SER A 379 43.07 16.89 -20.05
CA SER A 379 43.97 16.89 -21.22
C SER A 379 44.16 18.26 -21.88
N ASN A 380 44.00 19.38 -21.15
CA ASN A 380 44.13 20.72 -21.72
C ASN A 380 44.90 21.74 -20.87
N LYS A 381 45.83 21.28 -20.01
CA LYS A 381 46.83 22.18 -19.41
C LYS A 381 48.25 21.82 -19.87
N ARG A 382 48.78 22.61 -20.81
CA ARG A 382 50.24 22.71 -21.03
C ARG A 382 50.87 23.28 -19.75
N LEU A 383 51.37 22.39 -18.89
CA LEU A 383 52.23 22.76 -17.77
C LEU A 383 53.58 23.23 -18.33
N ARG A 384 53.99 24.46 -17.99
CA ARG A 384 55.31 25.00 -18.34
C ARG A 384 56.33 24.41 -17.36
N LEU A 385 57.54 24.11 -17.86
CA LEU A 385 58.69 23.56 -17.14
C LEU A 385 59.18 24.38 -15.93
N ALA A 386 58.57 25.54 -15.64
CA ALA A 386 58.91 26.37 -14.47
C ALA A 386 58.14 25.99 -13.18
N ASP A 387 57.09 25.17 -13.25
CA ASP A 387 56.31 24.74 -12.08
C ASP A 387 56.86 23.44 -11.43
N ILE A 388 57.96 22.89 -11.95
CA ILE A 388 58.56 21.59 -11.53
C ILE A 388 59.55 21.75 -10.36
N MET A 389 59.71 22.93 -9.75
CA MET A 389 60.76 23.15 -8.75
C MET A 389 60.37 23.25 -7.26
N ARG A 390 59.13 22.94 -6.84
CA ARG A 390 58.83 22.79 -5.40
C ARG A 390 57.75 21.76 -5.10
N VAL A 391 58.07 20.46 -5.15
CA VAL A 391 57.28 19.45 -4.42
C VAL A 391 58.23 18.43 -3.78
N ARG A 392 58.25 18.42 -2.44
CA ARG A 392 58.86 17.37 -1.61
C ARG A 392 58.09 16.06 -1.82
N PHE A 393 58.43 15.33 -2.87
CA PHE A 393 58.10 13.91 -3.00
C PHE A 393 59.15 13.12 -2.22
N TYR A 394 58.74 12.43 -1.15
CA TYR A 394 59.24 11.12 -0.71
C TYR A 394 58.63 10.83 0.67
N LYS A 395 57.51 10.10 0.68
CA LYS A 395 57.01 9.20 1.76
C LYS A 395 55.57 8.69 1.57
N LYS A 396 54.79 9.21 0.61
CA LYS A 396 53.40 8.72 0.35
C LYS A 396 53.24 7.71 -0.80
N ALA A 397 54.20 7.60 -1.72
CA ALA A 397 54.07 6.70 -2.88
C ALA A 397 54.14 5.21 -2.49
N SER A 398 54.93 4.85 -1.47
CA SER A 398 55.03 3.45 -1.02
C SER A 398 53.76 2.95 -0.32
N CYS A 399 53.04 3.79 0.43
CA CYS A 399 51.76 3.37 1.05
C CYS A 399 50.66 3.16 0.01
N CYS A 400 50.56 3.98 -1.03
CA CYS A 400 49.54 3.81 -2.07
C CYS A 400 49.81 2.57 -2.94
N LEU A 401 51.07 2.21 -3.19
CA LEU A 401 51.40 1.00 -3.94
C LEU A 401 51.09 -0.26 -3.13
N VAL A 402 51.45 -0.27 -1.83
CA VAL A 402 51.15 -1.39 -0.93
C VAL A 402 49.65 -1.53 -0.70
N PHE A 403 48.91 -0.42 -0.53
CA PHE A 403 47.45 -0.48 -0.37
C PHE A 403 46.74 -0.94 -1.65
N SER A 404 47.25 -0.57 -2.83
CA SER A 404 46.72 -1.03 -4.12
C SER A 404 46.98 -2.52 -4.33
N ILE A 405 48.17 -3.02 -3.95
CA ILE A 405 48.52 -4.44 -4.05
C ILE A 405 47.70 -5.26 -3.05
N VAL A 406 47.54 -4.79 -1.81
CA VAL A 406 46.70 -5.45 -0.81
C VAL A 406 45.22 -5.46 -1.23
N MET A 407 44.70 -4.37 -1.81
CA MET A 407 43.34 -4.34 -2.37
C MET A 407 43.17 -5.26 -3.58
N LEU A 408 44.17 -5.36 -4.46
CA LEU A 408 44.14 -6.29 -5.59
C LEU A 408 44.19 -7.75 -5.13
N ILE A 409 44.98 -8.05 -4.09
CA ILE A 409 45.01 -9.38 -3.47
C ILE A 409 43.67 -9.67 -2.79
N PHE A 410 43.10 -8.71 -2.05
CA PHE A 410 41.78 -8.87 -1.40
C PHE A 410 40.64 -9.03 -2.42
N LEU A 411 40.66 -8.29 -3.52
CA LEU A 411 39.72 -8.43 -4.64
C LEU A 411 39.91 -9.76 -5.37
N SER A 412 41.15 -10.24 -5.54
CA SER A 412 41.41 -11.54 -6.15
C SER A 412 40.95 -12.70 -5.25
N LEU A 413 41.07 -12.56 -3.92
CA LEU A 413 40.57 -13.54 -2.94
C LEU A 413 39.03 -13.52 -2.86
N GLN A 414 38.39 -12.34 -2.91
CA GLN A 414 36.93 -12.24 -2.98
C GLN A 414 36.36 -12.79 -4.29
N LEU A 415 37.03 -12.57 -5.43
CA LEU A 415 36.62 -13.15 -6.71
C LEU A 415 36.81 -14.68 -6.74
N TYR A 416 37.81 -15.21 -6.03
CA TYR A 416 38.01 -16.66 -5.92
C TYR A 416 36.96 -17.31 -5.01
N GLU A 417 36.64 -16.72 -3.85
CA GLU A 417 35.54 -17.20 -2.98
C GLU A 417 34.17 -17.09 -3.65
N GLU A 418 33.86 -16.01 -4.39
CA GLU A 418 32.59 -15.91 -5.12
C GLU A 418 32.49 -16.92 -6.27
N TYR A 419 33.60 -17.25 -6.94
CA TYR A 419 33.62 -18.24 -8.02
C TYR A 419 33.45 -19.69 -7.50
N ASP A 420 34.02 -20.00 -6.33
CA ASP A 420 33.94 -21.33 -5.69
C ASP A 420 32.56 -21.57 -5.03
N VAL A 421 31.94 -20.52 -4.46
CA VAL A 421 30.55 -20.55 -3.96
C VAL A 421 29.54 -20.60 -5.12
N PHE A 422 29.83 -19.97 -6.27
CA PHE A 422 28.97 -19.99 -7.45
C PHE A 422 28.96 -21.36 -8.14
N THR A 423 30.11 -22.02 -8.26
CA THR A 423 30.23 -23.35 -8.89
C THR A 423 29.65 -24.47 -8.01
N SER A 424 29.86 -24.42 -6.68
CA SER A 424 29.24 -25.36 -5.73
C SER A 424 27.71 -25.26 -5.69
N ARG A 425 27.14 -24.04 -5.71
CA ARG A 425 25.67 -23.82 -5.76
C ARG A 425 25.04 -24.17 -7.11
N MET A 426 25.78 -24.08 -8.22
CA MET A 426 25.31 -24.56 -9.53
C MET A 426 25.20 -26.09 -9.56
N SER A 427 26.21 -26.79 -9.02
CA SER A 427 26.23 -28.25 -8.92
C SER A 427 25.13 -28.80 -8.01
N GLU A 428 24.92 -28.21 -6.82
CA GLU A 428 23.85 -28.64 -5.90
C GLU A 428 22.43 -28.39 -6.45
N ARG A 429 22.22 -27.33 -7.24
CA ARG A 429 20.91 -27.04 -7.85
C ARG A 429 20.59 -27.92 -9.06
N GLU A 430 21.59 -28.32 -9.85
CA GLU A 430 21.37 -29.30 -10.91
C GLU A 430 21.05 -30.69 -10.34
N LEU A 431 21.67 -31.09 -9.23
CA LEU A 431 21.37 -32.35 -8.55
C LEU A 431 20.01 -32.35 -7.82
N SER A 432 19.60 -31.22 -7.22
CA SER A 432 18.28 -31.07 -6.58
C SER A 432 17.12 -31.01 -7.59
N SER A 433 17.38 -30.74 -8.87
CA SER A 433 16.34 -30.68 -9.92
C SER A 433 16.06 -32.02 -10.62
N ARG A 434 16.84 -33.06 -10.32
CA ARG A 434 16.74 -34.40 -10.94
C ARG A 434 16.12 -35.49 -10.05
N GLY A 435 15.60 -35.12 -8.87
CA GLY A 435 15.03 -36.08 -7.92
C GLY A 435 13.66 -35.67 -7.39
N SER A 436 12.60 -35.79 -8.20
CA SER A 436 11.26 -36.08 -7.69
C SER A 436 10.41 -36.66 -8.81
N GLY A 437 10.23 -37.98 -8.76
CA GLY A 437 9.31 -38.72 -9.61
C GLY A 437 7.86 -38.25 -9.46
N LEU A 438 7.07 -38.60 -10.47
CA LEU A 438 5.65 -38.32 -10.60
C LEU A 438 4.88 -38.54 -9.29
N ASP A 439 4.23 -37.49 -8.83
CA ASP A 439 2.96 -37.63 -8.13
C ASP A 439 1.99 -36.55 -8.67
N SER A 440 1.16 -36.95 -9.63
CA SER A 440 0.20 -36.08 -10.31
C SER A 440 -1.04 -35.89 -9.43
N GLN A 441 -0.90 -35.11 -8.37
CA GLN A 441 -2.04 -34.44 -7.74
C GLN A 441 -2.49 -33.31 -8.68
N PRO A 442 -3.78 -33.22 -9.07
CA PRO A 442 -4.26 -32.13 -9.91
C PRO A 442 -4.04 -30.80 -9.18
N ARG A 443 -3.14 -29.95 -9.71
CA ARG A 443 -2.93 -28.60 -9.20
C ARG A 443 -4.26 -27.86 -9.21
N SER A 444 -4.80 -27.59 -8.02
CA SER A 444 -5.84 -26.58 -7.82
C SER A 444 -5.31 -25.23 -8.32
N CYS A 445 -5.62 -24.88 -9.57
CA CYS A 445 -5.17 -23.66 -10.23
C CYS A 445 -6.17 -22.53 -9.90
N LYS A 446 -5.74 -21.51 -9.15
CA LYS A 446 -6.57 -20.33 -8.85
C LYS A 446 -6.26 -19.19 -9.84
N PRO A 447 -7.27 -18.56 -10.46
CA PRO A 447 -7.07 -17.43 -11.37
C PRO A 447 -6.24 -16.31 -10.73
N GLU A 448 -5.16 -15.92 -11.40
CA GLU A 448 -4.29 -14.83 -10.94
C GLU A 448 -5.05 -13.50 -11.03
N SER A 449 -4.97 -12.73 -9.94
CA SER A 449 -5.74 -11.48 -9.78
C SER A 449 -4.86 -10.25 -9.54
N ASN A 450 -3.60 -10.44 -9.12
CA ASN A 450 -2.68 -9.34 -8.84
C ASN A 450 -1.61 -9.28 -9.94
N ILE A 451 -1.71 -8.29 -10.82
CA ILE A 451 -0.98 -8.24 -12.08
C ILE A 451 -0.40 -6.85 -12.29
N LEU A 452 0.91 -6.78 -12.40
CA LEU A 452 1.60 -5.61 -12.90
C LEU A 452 1.93 -5.83 -14.37
N PHE A 453 1.18 -5.18 -15.27
CA PHE A 453 1.51 -5.11 -16.68
C PHE A 453 2.23 -3.81 -17.00
N LEU A 454 3.54 -3.90 -17.17
CA LEU A 454 4.34 -2.76 -17.59
C LEU A 454 4.30 -2.62 -19.12
N LYS A 455 3.56 -1.63 -19.59
CA LYS A 455 3.42 -1.33 -21.01
C LYS A 455 4.71 -0.75 -21.59
N THR A 456 5.08 -1.22 -22.77
CA THR A 456 6.05 -0.55 -23.65
C THR A 456 5.35 0.19 -24.79
N HIS A 457 5.99 1.19 -25.37
CA HIS A 457 5.42 2.00 -26.45
C HIS A 457 5.39 1.25 -27.79
N LYS A 458 4.25 1.33 -28.48
CA LYS A 458 4.03 0.84 -29.86
C LYS A 458 4.20 -0.67 -30.08
N THR A 459 3.91 -1.45 -29.05
CA THR A 459 4.00 -2.92 -28.99
C THR A 459 2.64 -3.62 -28.92
N GLY A 460 1.53 -2.93 -29.25
CA GLY A 460 0.18 -3.50 -29.06
C GLY A 460 -0.33 -3.47 -27.62
N SER A 461 0.40 -2.80 -26.71
CA SER A 461 0.09 -2.75 -25.28
C SER A 461 -1.32 -2.21 -24.94
N SER A 462 -1.94 -1.38 -25.78
CA SER A 462 -3.34 -0.94 -25.61
C SER A 462 -4.36 -2.09 -25.65
N THR A 463 -4.13 -3.12 -26.47
CA THR A 463 -4.99 -4.31 -26.55
C THR A 463 -4.91 -5.13 -25.26
N ILE A 464 -3.72 -5.33 -24.70
CA ILE A 464 -3.54 -6.02 -23.41
C ILE A 464 -4.16 -5.19 -22.27
N THR A 465 -3.98 -3.87 -22.27
CA THR A 465 -4.63 -3.00 -21.27
C THR A 465 -6.16 -3.13 -21.31
N ASN A 466 -6.78 -3.15 -22.49
CA ASN A 466 -8.22 -3.38 -22.61
C ASN A 466 -8.64 -4.75 -22.03
N MET A 467 -7.89 -5.80 -22.35
CA MET A 467 -8.09 -7.15 -21.81
C MET A 467 -8.02 -7.16 -20.27
N LEU A 468 -6.99 -6.54 -19.69
CA LEU A 468 -6.81 -6.45 -18.25
C LEU A 468 -7.89 -5.61 -17.54
N ASN A 469 -8.32 -4.50 -18.15
CA ASN A 469 -9.42 -3.69 -17.63
C ASN A 469 -10.73 -4.47 -17.61
N ARG A 470 -11.03 -5.24 -18.68
CA ARG A 470 -12.21 -6.13 -18.73
C ARG A 470 -12.13 -7.25 -17.71
N TYR A 471 -10.97 -7.90 -17.59
CA TYR A 471 -10.76 -8.94 -16.59
C TYR A 471 -10.94 -8.38 -15.17
N GLY A 472 -10.39 -7.19 -14.90
CA GLY A 472 -10.57 -6.52 -13.62
C GLY A 472 -12.02 -6.13 -13.33
N ASP A 473 -12.74 -5.63 -14.33
CA ASP A 473 -14.15 -5.30 -14.19
C ASP A 473 -15.03 -6.54 -13.89
N LYS A 474 -14.83 -7.62 -14.66
CA LYS A 474 -15.53 -8.90 -14.52
C LYS A 474 -15.37 -9.51 -13.12
N ASN A 475 -14.19 -9.35 -12.53
CA ASN A 475 -13.84 -9.96 -11.24
C ASN A 475 -13.84 -8.97 -10.06
N ASP A 476 -14.43 -7.78 -10.22
CA ASP A 476 -14.47 -6.70 -9.20
C ASP A 476 -13.10 -6.34 -8.60
N LEU A 477 -12.05 -6.39 -9.44
CA LEU A 477 -10.67 -6.07 -9.07
C LEU A 477 -10.40 -4.57 -9.14
N ILE A 478 -9.49 -4.09 -8.27
CA ILE A 478 -9.11 -2.69 -8.19
C ILE A 478 -8.03 -2.37 -9.23
N ILE A 479 -8.39 -1.56 -10.23
CA ILE A 479 -7.45 -1.01 -11.21
C ILE A 479 -6.68 0.17 -10.59
N THR A 480 -5.36 0.15 -10.76
CA THR A 480 -4.44 1.22 -10.38
C THR A 480 -4.58 2.36 -11.38
N LEU A 481 -4.97 3.54 -10.93
CA LEU A 481 -5.20 4.70 -11.80
C LEU A 481 -4.24 5.87 -11.45
N PRO A 482 -3.80 6.65 -12.45
CA PRO A 482 -2.96 7.84 -12.23
C PRO A 482 -3.74 9.09 -11.80
N VAL A 483 -3.17 9.94 -10.92
CA VAL A 483 -3.88 11.09 -10.27
C VAL A 483 -4.33 12.21 -11.22
N LYS A 484 -3.52 12.55 -12.23
CA LYS A 484 -3.67 13.81 -12.99
C LYS A 484 -3.61 13.64 -14.51
N SER A 485 -3.58 12.40 -15.01
CA SER A 485 -3.31 12.10 -16.41
C SER A 485 -3.89 10.72 -16.77
N PHE A 486 -3.63 10.25 -17.98
CA PHE A 486 -3.74 8.84 -18.38
C PHE A 486 -2.43 8.07 -18.23
N LEU A 487 -1.35 8.76 -17.84
CA LEU A 487 -0.01 8.21 -17.60
C LEU A 487 0.36 8.37 -16.12
N PHE A 488 1.15 7.42 -15.58
CA PHE A 488 1.81 7.56 -14.28
C PHE A 488 3.04 8.48 -14.36
N GLN A 489 2.84 9.71 -14.84
CA GLN A 489 3.89 10.75 -14.98
C GLN A 489 5.13 10.29 -15.76
N TRP A 490 4.96 9.35 -16.71
CA TRP A 490 5.97 9.05 -17.71
C TRP A 490 6.45 10.36 -18.35
N PRO A 491 7.76 10.60 -18.53
CA PRO A 491 8.86 9.65 -18.59
C PRO A 491 9.61 9.46 -17.26
N SER A 492 9.09 10.00 -16.16
CA SER A 492 9.70 9.80 -14.83
C SER A 492 9.58 8.34 -14.40
N LEU A 493 10.58 7.84 -13.67
CA LEU A 493 10.46 6.57 -12.95
C LEU A 493 9.21 6.58 -12.08
N PHE A 494 8.49 5.46 -12.04
CA PHE A 494 7.25 5.34 -11.28
C PHE A 494 7.46 5.67 -9.80
N ARG A 495 6.45 6.32 -9.21
CA ARG A 495 6.38 6.73 -7.80
C ARG A 495 4.99 6.45 -7.27
N LEU A 496 4.90 6.08 -5.98
CA LEU A 496 3.63 5.89 -5.27
C LEU A 496 2.77 7.15 -5.28
N SER A 497 3.39 8.33 -5.28
CA SER A 497 2.69 9.62 -5.38
C SER A 497 1.89 9.81 -6.69
N PHE A 498 2.18 9.02 -7.73
CA PHE A 498 1.50 9.11 -9.04
C PHE A 498 0.16 8.38 -9.10
N VAL A 499 -0.12 7.51 -8.13
CA VAL A 499 -1.32 6.67 -8.13
C VAL A 499 -2.47 7.42 -7.41
N GLU A 500 -3.73 7.12 -7.75
CA GLU A 500 -5.00 7.60 -7.13
C GLU A 500 -5.55 6.70 -6.02
N SER A 501 -5.78 7.24 -4.82
CA SER A 501 -6.30 6.52 -3.64
C SER A 501 -7.30 5.39 -3.93
N THR A 502 -6.96 4.16 -3.60
CA THR A 502 -7.85 2.98 -3.57
C THR A 502 -8.58 2.83 -2.23
N HIS A 503 -8.61 3.90 -1.41
CA HIS A 503 -9.29 3.95 -0.12
C HIS A 503 -8.86 2.83 0.83
N GLY A 504 -7.56 2.63 0.95
CA GLY A 504 -6.98 1.70 1.92
C GLY A 504 -7.08 0.23 1.51
N LYS A 505 -7.26 -0.09 0.22
CA LYS A 505 -7.18 -1.47 -0.30
C LYS A 505 -6.01 -1.65 -1.27
N PRO A 506 -5.22 -2.73 -1.20
CA PRO A 506 -4.24 -3.06 -2.23
C PRO A 506 -4.86 -3.08 -3.63
N PRO A 507 -4.25 -2.42 -4.63
CA PRO A 507 -4.71 -2.58 -5.99
C PRO A 507 -4.40 -3.99 -6.50
N ASN A 508 -5.15 -4.40 -7.52
CA ASN A 508 -5.01 -5.71 -8.14
C ASN A 508 -4.32 -5.61 -9.50
N ILE A 509 -4.57 -4.57 -10.30
CA ILE A 509 -4.02 -4.49 -11.66
C ILE A 509 -3.37 -3.13 -11.89
N LEU A 510 -2.15 -3.12 -12.41
CA LEU A 510 -1.53 -1.95 -13.03
C LEU A 510 -1.40 -2.23 -14.52
N CYS A 511 -2.06 -1.42 -15.35
CA CYS A 511 -2.04 -1.61 -16.80
C CYS A 511 -2.08 -0.31 -17.60
N ASN A 512 -1.81 0.85 -16.98
CA ASN A 512 -1.60 2.12 -17.66
C ASN A 512 -0.10 2.40 -17.81
N HIS A 513 0.27 3.31 -18.71
CA HIS A 513 1.68 3.60 -18.99
C HIS A 513 2.43 4.19 -17.78
N ALA A 514 3.54 3.53 -17.42
CA ALA A 514 4.49 3.91 -16.39
C ALA A 514 5.92 3.59 -16.88
N ARG A 515 6.94 4.18 -16.25
CA ARG A 515 8.34 3.75 -16.40
C ARG A 515 8.72 2.89 -15.21
N TYR A 516 9.33 1.73 -15.43
CA TYR A 516 9.63 0.76 -14.36
C TYR A 516 10.47 1.37 -13.23
N ASN A 517 10.07 1.10 -11.99
CA ASN A 517 10.89 1.37 -10.82
C ASN A 517 10.64 0.29 -9.76
N LYS A 518 11.65 -0.54 -9.50
CA LYS A 518 11.52 -1.78 -8.72
C LYS A 518 10.92 -1.54 -7.35
N VAL A 519 11.47 -0.61 -6.57
CA VAL A 519 11.09 -0.45 -5.16
C VAL A 519 9.65 0.03 -4.96
N PRO A 520 9.19 1.16 -5.56
CA PRO A 520 7.80 1.57 -5.42
C PRO A 520 6.81 0.61 -6.10
N MET A 521 7.20 -0.06 -7.20
CA MET A 521 6.31 -1.05 -7.84
C MET A 521 6.18 -2.31 -6.99
N ASN A 522 7.27 -2.89 -6.46
CA ASN A 522 7.23 -4.06 -5.57
C ASN A 522 6.56 -3.74 -4.22
N TRP A 523 6.63 -2.48 -3.77
CA TRP A 523 5.87 -2.04 -2.61
C TRP A 523 4.35 -2.07 -2.86
N LEU A 524 3.93 -1.72 -4.08
CA LEU A 524 2.53 -1.70 -4.48
C LEU A 524 2.01 -3.08 -4.91
N PHE A 525 2.87 -3.87 -5.54
CA PHE A 525 2.63 -5.22 -6.07
C PHE A 525 3.72 -6.18 -5.56
N PRO A 526 3.61 -6.68 -4.31
CA PRO A 526 4.62 -7.57 -3.75
C PRO A 526 4.80 -8.84 -4.60
N LYS A 527 6.05 -9.24 -4.82
CA LYS A 527 6.39 -10.37 -5.72
C LYS A 527 5.89 -11.72 -5.21
N GLU A 528 5.61 -11.84 -3.92
CA GLU A 528 5.09 -13.04 -3.28
C GLU A 528 3.66 -13.36 -3.74
N ASN A 529 2.90 -12.35 -4.18
CA ASN A 529 1.49 -12.49 -4.51
C ASN A 529 1.06 -11.76 -5.79
N SER A 530 2.01 -11.24 -6.58
CA SER A 530 1.75 -10.48 -7.80
C SER A 530 2.59 -10.99 -8.97
N ARG A 531 1.97 -11.05 -10.16
CA ARG A 531 2.62 -11.46 -11.42
C ARG A 531 2.99 -10.26 -12.26
N TYR A 532 4.23 -10.23 -12.72
CA TYR A 532 4.80 -9.13 -13.49
C TYR A 532 4.89 -9.55 -14.95
N ILE A 533 4.24 -8.80 -15.81
CA ILE A 533 4.22 -9.06 -17.25
C ILE A 533 4.54 -7.79 -18.03
N THR A 534 5.11 -7.99 -19.22
CA THR A 534 5.34 -6.90 -20.19
C THR A 534 5.22 -7.47 -21.60
N ILE A 535 5.31 -6.60 -22.60
CA ILE A 535 5.28 -6.97 -24.01
C ILE A 535 6.40 -6.24 -24.77
N LEU A 536 7.06 -6.93 -25.69
CA LEU A 536 8.02 -6.36 -26.63
C LEU A 536 7.54 -6.56 -28.07
N ARG A 537 8.25 -5.97 -29.02
CA ARG A 537 8.03 -6.10 -30.45
C ARG A 537 9.38 -6.07 -31.15
N ASP A 538 9.45 -6.64 -32.37
CA ASP A 538 10.62 -6.48 -33.24
C ASP A 538 11.09 -5.00 -33.22
N PRO A 539 12.35 -4.74 -32.83
CA PRO A 539 12.85 -3.37 -32.63
C PRO A 539 12.79 -2.51 -33.88
N VAL A 540 12.86 -3.12 -35.08
CA VAL A 540 12.77 -2.39 -36.34
C VAL A 540 11.36 -1.86 -36.54
N MET A 541 10.36 -2.72 -36.38
CA MET A 541 8.94 -2.37 -36.52
C MET A 541 8.46 -1.44 -35.39
N GLN A 542 8.99 -1.62 -34.17
CA GLN A 542 8.68 -0.75 -33.05
C GLN A 542 9.22 0.67 -33.28
N PHE A 543 10.50 0.80 -33.64
CA PHE A 543 11.12 2.10 -33.83
C PHE A 543 10.52 2.88 -35.01
N GLU A 544 10.28 2.21 -36.15
CA GLU A 544 9.54 2.82 -37.27
C GLU A 544 8.19 3.37 -36.80
N SER A 545 7.48 2.58 -35.99
CA SER A 545 6.18 2.99 -35.46
C SER A 545 6.27 4.18 -34.53
N ILE A 546 7.29 4.25 -33.66
CA ILE A 546 7.50 5.34 -32.71
C ILE A 546 7.85 6.63 -33.46
N PHE A 547 8.83 6.55 -34.36
CA PHE A 547 9.32 7.70 -35.12
C PHE A 547 8.20 8.37 -35.92
N ASN A 548 7.37 7.55 -36.57
CA ASN A 548 6.27 8.05 -37.38
C ASN A 548 5.07 8.51 -36.56
N PHE A 549 4.71 7.78 -35.50
CA PHE A 549 3.56 8.12 -34.68
C PHE A 549 3.74 9.44 -33.91
N PHE A 550 4.94 9.67 -33.36
CA PHE A 550 5.23 10.90 -32.61
C PHE A 550 5.75 12.04 -33.47
N HIS A 551 5.79 11.85 -34.80
CA HIS A 551 6.34 12.80 -35.76
C HIS A 551 7.70 13.35 -35.33
N MET A 552 8.62 12.46 -34.92
CA MET A 552 9.86 12.83 -34.25
C MET A 552 10.72 13.79 -35.08
N TRP A 553 10.62 13.72 -36.41
CA TRP A 553 11.33 14.62 -37.33
C TRP A 553 11.12 16.10 -37.08
N TYR A 554 9.97 16.53 -36.52
CA TYR A 554 9.74 17.95 -36.23
C TYR A 554 10.72 18.52 -35.21
N ARG A 555 11.41 17.66 -34.45
CA ARG A 555 12.37 18.05 -33.40
C ARG A 555 13.79 18.27 -33.92
N PHE A 556 14.07 17.88 -35.16
CA PHE A 556 15.39 17.95 -35.77
C PHE A 556 15.40 18.98 -36.88
N TYR A 557 16.35 19.91 -36.84
CA TYR A 557 16.45 20.95 -37.86
C TYR A 557 16.86 20.34 -39.21
N GLY A 558 16.22 20.74 -40.30
CA GLY A 558 16.50 20.24 -41.65
C GLY A 558 15.75 18.94 -42.01
N LEU A 559 15.34 18.14 -41.02
CA LEU A 559 14.75 16.83 -41.28
C LEU A 559 13.31 16.90 -41.80
N GLN A 560 12.63 18.04 -41.62
CA GLN A 560 11.26 18.24 -42.10
C GLN A 560 11.20 18.23 -43.64
N GLN A 561 12.25 18.72 -44.31
CA GLN A 561 12.32 18.81 -45.76
C GLN A 561 12.67 17.48 -46.43
N ALA A 562 13.15 16.47 -45.68
CA ALA A 562 13.49 15.18 -46.24
C ALA A 562 12.27 14.41 -46.77
N SER A 563 12.40 13.82 -47.96
CA SER A 563 11.41 12.92 -48.58
C SER A 563 11.22 11.65 -47.73
N PHE A 564 12.35 11.04 -47.31
CA PHE A 564 12.39 9.84 -46.46
C PHE A 564 12.97 10.16 -45.08
N LYS A 565 12.16 10.80 -44.24
CA LYS A 565 12.53 11.34 -42.92
C LYS A 565 13.23 10.34 -42.00
N LEU A 566 12.77 9.09 -41.95
CA LEU A 566 13.39 8.06 -41.11
C LEU A 566 14.78 7.66 -41.64
N GLU A 567 14.92 7.48 -42.96
CA GLU A 567 16.22 7.15 -43.56
C GLU A 567 17.21 8.31 -43.43
N ALA A 568 16.77 9.54 -43.74
CA ALA A 568 17.58 10.74 -43.58
C ALA A 568 18.06 10.94 -42.12
N PHE A 569 17.21 10.62 -41.14
CA PHE A 569 17.62 10.60 -39.73
C PHE A 569 18.71 9.55 -39.48
N LEU A 570 18.52 8.33 -39.97
CA LEU A 570 19.44 7.21 -39.74
C LEU A 570 20.79 7.37 -40.45
N ASP A 571 20.81 8.05 -41.60
CA ASP A 571 22.04 8.36 -42.32
C ASP A 571 22.95 9.31 -41.53
N ASN A 572 22.39 10.13 -40.63
CA ASN A 572 23.13 11.09 -39.80
C ASN A 572 22.69 11.06 -38.32
N SER A 573 22.42 9.87 -37.78
CA SER A 573 21.74 9.72 -36.48
C SER A 573 22.52 10.34 -35.32
N THR A 574 23.85 10.23 -35.32
CA THR A 574 24.73 10.82 -34.30
C THR A 574 24.62 12.34 -34.29
N LEU A 575 24.73 12.97 -35.46
CA LEU A 575 24.61 14.43 -35.61
C LEU A 575 23.26 14.93 -35.08
N TYR A 576 22.16 14.29 -35.49
CA TYR A 576 20.82 14.69 -35.05
C TYR A 576 20.60 14.47 -33.56
N PHE A 577 21.16 13.40 -33.00
CA PHE A 577 21.05 13.13 -31.57
C PHE A 577 21.86 14.14 -30.74
N ASP A 578 23.06 14.51 -31.18
CA ASP A 578 23.87 15.53 -30.50
C ASP A 578 23.18 16.89 -30.46
N GLN A 579 22.46 17.29 -31.52
CA GLN A 579 21.66 18.53 -31.55
C GLN A 579 20.57 18.61 -30.47
N ILE A 580 20.10 17.46 -29.99
CA ILE A 580 18.98 17.37 -29.04
C ILE A 580 19.40 16.80 -27.69
N LYS A 581 20.66 16.41 -27.50
CA LYS A 581 21.12 15.71 -26.29
C LYS A 581 20.79 16.49 -25.01
N GLU A 582 20.95 17.82 -25.03
CA GLU A 582 20.58 18.72 -23.92
C GLU A 582 19.07 19.05 -23.83
N LYS A 583 18.29 18.62 -24.83
CA LYS A 583 16.82 18.76 -24.91
C LYS A 583 16.10 17.45 -24.57
N VAL A 584 16.79 16.31 -24.53
CA VAL A 584 16.26 15.04 -24.03
C VAL A 584 15.83 15.27 -22.57
N GLY A 585 14.54 15.07 -22.28
CA GLY A 585 13.91 15.45 -21.01
C GLY A 585 12.99 16.67 -21.07
N ARG A 586 13.26 17.67 -21.92
CA ARG A 586 12.31 18.78 -22.18
C ARG A 586 11.15 18.33 -23.04
N TYR A 587 11.42 17.46 -24.02
CA TYR A 587 10.40 16.85 -24.85
C TYR A 587 10.25 15.38 -24.48
N ILE A 588 9.14 15.08 -23.79
CA ILE A 588 8.77 13.76 -23.27
C ILE A 588 8.98 12.61 -24.27
N THR A 589 8.63 12.79 -25.56
CA THR A 589 8.74 11.75 -26.59
C THR A 589 10.17 11.45 -27.03
N LEU A 590 11.13 12.36 -26.83
CA LEU A 590 12.53 12.13 -27.24
C LEU A 590 13.21 11.06 -26.39
N ASN A 591 12.67 10.71 -25.23
CA ASN A 591 13.15 9.57 -24.45
C ASN A 591 12.98 8.22 -25.17
N LEU A 592 12.17 8.18 -26.25
CA LEU A 592 11.95 6.99 -27.07
C LEU A 592 12.79 6.99 -28.36
N ILE A 593 13.68 7.96 -28.56
CA ILE A 593 14.46 8.08 -29.80
C ILE A 593 15.54 6.99 -29.92
N LYS A 594 15.95 6.37 -28.81
CA LYS A 594 16.96 5.32 -28.77
C LYS A 594 16.60 4.33 -27.67
N ASN A 595 16.66 3.04 -28.00
CA ASN A 595 16.27 1.91 -27.15
C ASN A 595 14.96 2.17 -26.33
N PRO A 596 13.85 2.49 -27.01
CA PRO A 596 12.59 2.84 -26.35
C PRO A 596 12.07 1.77 -25.38
N ALA A 597 12.25 0.48 -25.67
CA ALA A 597 11.77 -0.58 -24.78
C ALA A 597 12.57 -0.63 -23.48
N LEU A 598 13.91 -0.59 -23.55
CA LEU A 598 14.75 -0.49 -22.35
C LEU A 598 14.44 0.76 -21.52
N PHE A 599 14.13 1.89 -22.15
CA PHE A 599 13.73 3.10 -21.44
C PHE A 599 12.44 2.91 -20.63
N ASP A 600 11.39 2.36 -21.25
CA ASP A 600 10.13 2.05 -20.57
C ASP A 600 10.32 1.05 -19.42
N LEU A 601 11.20 0.06 -19.61
CA LEU A 601 11.63 -0.92 -18.61
C LEU A 601 12.61 -0.34 -17.57
N GLY A 602 12.78 0.98 -17.55
CA GLY A 602 13.43 1.71 -16.47
C GLY A 602 14.91 1.95 -16.63
N LEU A 603 15.57 1.43 -17.68
CA LEU A 603 17.01 1.67 -17.90
C LEU A 603 17.25 3.15 -18.20
N ASP A 604 18.22 3.76 -17.52
CA ASP A 604 18.62 5.13 -17.82
C ASP A 604 19.31 5.25 -19.18
N THR A 605 19.05 6.37 -19.87
CA THR A 605 19.62 6.67 -21.18
C THR A 605 21.14 6.69 -21.18
N ASP A 606 21.77 7.00 -20.05
CA ASP A 606 23.23 6.99 -19.89
C ASP A 606 23.87 5.61 -20.13
N PHE A 607 23.11 4.52 -20.02
CA PHE A 607 23.60 3.14 -20.17
C PHE A 607 23.28 2.52 -21.52
N HIS A 608 22.53 3.22 -22.38
CA HIS A 608 22.00 2.69 -23.64
C HIS A 608 23.07 2.25 -24.65
N GLU A 609 24.28 2.80 -24.56
CA GLU A 609 25.42 2.46 -25.43
C GLU A 609 26.36 1.43 -24.80
N ASN A 610 26.27 1.21 -23.49
CA ASN A 610 27.09 0.21 -22.80
C ASN A 610 26.41 -1.16 -22.86
N LEU A 611 26.75 -1.95 -23.88
CA LEU A 611 26.13 -3.26 -24.11
C LEU A 611 26.39 -4.26 -22.97
N THR A 612 27.45 -4.10 -22.18
CA THR A 612 27.69 -4.93 -20.99
C THR A 612 26.68 -4.60 -19.90
N ALA A 613 26.47 -3.32 -19.60
CA ALA A 613 25.45 -2.87 -18.65
C ALA A 613 24.04 -3.28 -19.12
N VAL A 614 23.76 -3.17 -20.43
CA VAL A 614 22.49 -3.64 -21.02
C VAL A 614 22.29 -5.14 -20.77
N ARG A 615 23.30 -5.98 -20.99
CA ARG A 615 23.18 -7.44 -20.74
C ARG A 615 22.90 -7.74 -19.26
N HIS A 616 23.57 -7.07 -18.33
CA HIS A 616 23.29 -7.22 -16.91
C HIS A 616 21.86 -6.79 -16.56
N TYR A 617 21.40 -5.67 -17.14
CA TYR A 617 20.04 -5.19 -16.91
C TYR A 617 18.98 -6.14 -17.51
N ILE A 618 19.25 -6.79 -18.64
CA ILE A 618 18.39 -7.83 -19.21
C ILE A 618 18.25 -9.01 -18.24
N GLN A 619 19.35 -9.43 -17.60
CA GLN A 619 19.30 -10.51 -16.59
C GLN A 619 18.50 -10.12 -15.36
N PHE A 620 18.66 -8.88 -14.90
CA PHE A 620 17.81 -8.30 -13.86
C PHE A 620 16.32 -8.35 -14.25
N LEU A 621 15.96 -7.89 -15.44
CA LEU A 621 14.58 -7.94 -15.93
C LEU A 621 14.05 -9.38 -16.05
N ALA A 622 14.89 -10.35 -16.40
CA ALA A 622 14.52 -11.76 -16.48
C ALA A 622 14.17 -12.37 -15.11
N GLN A 623 14.72 -11.82 -14.02
CA GLN A 623 14.37 -12.19 -12.65
C GLN A 623 13.10 -11.49 -12.16
N GLU A 624 12.86 -10.25 -12.60
CA GLU A 624 11.72 -9.44 -12.15
C GLU A 624 10.41 -9.76 -12.89
N PHE A 625 10.45 -10.10 -14.19
CA PHE A 625 9.26 -10.33 -15.02
C PHE A 625 8.95 -11.82 -15.21
N ASP A 626 7.76 -12.23 -14.76
CA ASP A 626 7.26 -13.60 -14.89
C ASP A 626 7.02 -13.99 -16.35
N ILE A 627 6.46 -13.10 -17.18
CA ILE A 627 6.24 -13.32 -18.61
C ILE A 627 6.54 -12.05 -19.42
N VAL A 628 7.44 -12.16 -20.40
CA VAL A 628 7.67 -11.14 -21.43
C VAL A 628 7.04 -11.63 -22.73
N MET A 629 5.90 -11.03 -23.09
CA MET A 629 5.15 -11.35 -24.30
C MET A 629 5.80 -10.70 -25.52
N LEU A 630 5.54 -11.23 -26.72
CA LEU A 630 5.99 -10.65 -27.98
C LEU A 630 4.81 -10.35 -28.90
N MET A 631 4.75 -9.11 -29.41
CA MET A 631 3.72 -8.68 -30.36
C MET A 631 3.77 -9.48 -31.67
N ASP A 632 4.96 -9.93 -32.07
CA ASP A 632 5.18 -10.76 -33.25
C ASP A 632 4.62 -12.18 -33.10
N TYR A 633 4.38 -12.62 -31.86
CA TYR A 633 3.79 -13.91 -31.47
C TYR A 633 2.67 -13.70 -30.45
N PHE A 634 1.75 -12.79 -30.77
CA PHE A 634 0.76 -12.26 -29.82
C PHE A 634 -0.22 -13.34 -29.34
N ASP A 635 -0.75 -14.16 -30.24
CA ASP A 635 -1.68 -15.24 -29.89
C ASP A 635 -1.00 -16.27 -28.99
N GLU A 636 0.22 -16.68 -29.35
CA GLU A 636 1.03 -17.61 -28.57
C GLU A 636 1.32 -17.05 -27.17
N SER A 637 1.67 -15.75 -27.10
CA SER A 637 1.89 -15.05 -25.83
C SER A 637 0.66 -15.06 -24.92
N LEU A 638 -0.53 -14.82 -25.49
CA LEU A 638 -1.79 -14.81 -24.73
C LEU A 638 -2.22 -16.21 -24.26
N VAL A 639 -1.99 -17.24 -25.08
CA VAL A 639 -2.28 -18.63 -24.67
C VAL A 639 -1.35 -19.06 -23.53
N LEU A 640 -0.07 -18.70 -23.61
CA LEU A 640 0.88 -18.95 -22.51
C LEU A 640 0.43 -18.24 -21.23
N LEU A 641 0.02 -16.97 -21.35
CA LEU A 641 -0.52 -16.19 -20.23
C LEU A 641 -1.75 -16.88 -19.63
N LYS A 642 -2.71 -17.29 -20.45
CA LYS A 642 -3.93 -17.98 -20.01
C LYS A 642 -3.64 -19.25 -19.22
N ARG A 643 -2.67 -20.06 -19.67
CA ARG A 643 -2.29 -21.29 -18.97
C ARG A 643 -1.60 -20.99 -17.64
N ARG A 644 -0.64 -20.06 -17.63
CA ARG A 644 0.14 -19.69 -16.43
C ARG A 644 -0.68 -18.94 -15.38
N PHE A 645 -1.73 -18.23 -15.80
CA PHE A 645 -2.57 -17.41 -14.92
C PHE A 645 -3.89 -18.10 -14.54
N CYS A 646 -4.09 -19.36 -14.95
CA CYS A 646 -5.33 -20.11 -14.75
C CYS A 646 -6.59 -19.40 -15.28
N TRP A 647 -6.44 -18.61 -16.35
CA TRP A 647 -7.54 -17.86 -16.94
C TRP A 647 -8.38 -18.70 -17.89
N GLN A 648 -9.56 -18.21 -18.23
CA GLN A 648 -10.40 -18.80 -19.28
C GLN A 648 -10.06 -18.19 -20.64
N PHE A 649 -10.48 -18.83 -21.73
CA PHE A 649 -10.24 -18.29 -23.08
C PHE A 649 -10.92 -16.94 -23.26
N GLU A 650 -12.10 -16.76 -22.68
CA GLU A 650 -12.91 -15.55 -22.73
C GLU A 650 -12.18 -14.35 -22.12
N ASP A 651 -11.29 -14.60 -21.15
CA ASP A 651 -10.50 -13.56 -20.47
C ASP A 651 -9.37 -13.02 -21.36
N ILE A 652 -8.94 -13.77 -22.38
CA ILE A 652 -7.86 -13.38 -23.31
C ILE A 652 -8.33 -13.00 -24.73
N LEU A 653 -9.63 -13.09 -25.01
CA LEU A 653 -10.17 -12.63 -26.31
C LEU A 653 -9.99 -11.12 -26.45
N TYR A 654 -9.68 -10.64 -27.65
CA TYR A 654 -9.34 -9.23 -27.85
C TYR A 654 -9.77 -8.69 -29.21
N PHE A 655 -9.88 -7.36 -29.30
CA PHE A 655 -9.87 -6.64 -30.57
C PHE A 655 -8.56 -5.84 -30.71
N LYS A 656 -8.06 -5.70 -31.94
CA LYS A 656 -6.82 -4.95 -32.19
C LYS A 656 -7.13 -3.47 -32.03
N LEU A 657 -6.55 -2.83 -31.03
CA LEU A 657 -6.76 -1.41 -30.76
C LEU A 657 -5.59 -0.58 -31.28
N ASN A 658 -5.89 0.65 -31.72
CA ASN A 658 -4.92 1.63 -32.19
C ASN A 658 -4.08 1.17 -33.40
N GLU A 659 -4.67 0.36 -34.28
CA GLU A 659 -4.06 -0.03 -35.55
C GLU A 659 -4.02 1.20 -36.49
N ARG A 660 -2.90 1.37 -37.20
CA ARG A 660 -2.70 2.52 -38.10
C ARG A 660 -3.59 2.40 -39.33
N GLY A 661 -4.19 3.53 -39.72
CA GLY A 661 -4.86 3.74 -41.00
C GLY A 661 -3.99 3.32 -42.19
N LYS A 662 -4.53 2.64 -43.23
CA LYS A 662 -3.78 2.35 -44.47
C LYS A 662 -3.12 3.59 -45.08
N GLN A 663 -3.76 4.75 -44.96
CA GLN A 663 -3.23 6.05 -45.40
C GLN A 663 -1.98 6.53 -44.63
N HIS A 664 -1.70 5.94 -43.47
CA HIS A 664 -0.51 6.21 -42.64
C HIS A 664 0.52 5.06 -42.70
N VAL A 665 0.20 3.96 -43.39
CA VAL A 665 1.16 2.91 -43.74
C VAL A 665 1.81 3.32 -45.06
N ARG A 666 3.05 3.83 -45.02
CA ARG A 666 3.81 4.02 -46.26
C ARG A 666 4.03 2.64 -46.87
N ASN A 667 3.44 2.39 -48.04
CA ASN A 667 3.46 1.12 -48.79
C ASN A 667 4.85 0.65 -49.26
N ASN A 668 5.94 1.24 -48.78
CA ASN A 668 7.28 0.78 -49.10
C ASN A 668 7.81 -0.02 -47.91
N ALA A 669 7.96 -1.34 -48.09
CA ALA A 669 8.70 -2.16 -47.16
C ALA A 669 10.07 -1.49 -46.88
N LEU A 670 10.43 -1.31 -45.60
CA LEU A 670 11.71 -0.71 -45.23
C LEU A 670 12.87 -1.44 -45.94
N SER A 671 13.76 -0.66 -46.58
CA SER A 671 14.91 -1.20 -47.29
C SER A 671 15.83 -1.98 -46.34
N LYS A 672 16.59 -2.94 -46.88
CA LYS A 672 17.56 -3.73 -46.09
C LYS A 672 18.56 -2.82 -45.36
N LYS A 673 18.98 -1.72 -46.00
CA LYS A 673 19.84 -0.67 -45.43
C LYS A 673 19.21 -0.05 -44.18
N VAL A 674 18.00 0.48 -44.31
CA VAL A 674 17.27 1.14 -43.21
C VAL A 674 17.04 0.17 -42.03
N ARG A 675 16.66 -1.08 -42.32
CA ARG A 675 16.48 -2.10 -41.27
C ARG A 675 17.77 -2.35 -40.50
N LYS A 676 18.92 -2.45 -41.19
CA LYS A 676 20.23 -2.62 -40.55
C LYS A 676 20.59 -1.40 -39.69
N GLN A 677 20.39 -0.19 -40.20
CA GLN A 677 20.64 1.04 -39.45
C GLN A 677 19.80 1.13 -38.17
N ILE A 678 18.52 0.76 -38.22
CA ILE A 678 17.65 0.76 -37.03
C ILE A 678 18.14 -0.24 -35.98
N LYS A 679 18.57 -1.43 -36.40
CA LYS A 679 19.15 -2.44 -35.49
C LYS A 679 20.43 -1.94 -34.83
N THR A 680 21.31 -1.29 -35.60
CA THR A 680 22.54 -0.69 -35.05
C THR A 680 22.22 0.45 -34.07
N TRP A 681 21.27 1.33 -34.43
CA TRP A 681 20.87 2.47 -33.60
C TRP A 681 20.24 2.04 -32.27
N ASN A 682 19.41 1.00 -32.30
CA ASN A 682 18.72 0.44 -31.14
C ASN A 682 19.31 -0.91 -30.70
N ALA A 683 20.64 -1.04 -30.69
CA ALA A 683 21.32 -2.30 -30.41
C ALA A 683 20.94 -2.90 -29.03
N GLY A 684 20.64 -2.07 -28.03
CA GLY A 684 20.21 -2.53 -26.71
C GLY A 684 18.84 -3.21 -26.75
N ASP A 685 17.88 -2.61 -27.46
CA ASP A 685 16.55 -3.21 -27.65
C ASP A 685 16.61 -4.48 -28.52
N VAL A 686 17.57 -4.59 -29.44
CA VAL A 686 17.84 -5.83 -30.19
C VAL A 686 18.27 -6.96 -29.24
N LEU A 687 19.25 -6.69 -28.36
CA LEU A 687 19.67 -7.68 -27.36
C LEU A 687 18.51 -8.10 -26.43
N LEU A 688 17.71 -7.13 -26.01
CA LEU A 688 16.53 -7.37 -25.17
C LEU A 688 15.52 -8.28 -25.88
N TYR A 689 15.16 -7.96 -27.13
CA TYR A 689 14.19 -8.73 -27.91
C TYR A 689 14.68 -10.15 -28.18
N ASP A 690 15.93 -10.32 -28.60
CA ASP A 690 16.48 -11.64 -28.94
C ASP A 690 16.49 -12.56 -27.71
N TYR A 691 16.88 -12.05 -26.54
CA TYR A 691 16.88 -12.80 -25.29
C TYR A 691 15.46 -13.27 -24.90
N PHE A 692 14.48 -12.37 -24.93
CA PHE A 692 13.12 -12.70 -24.53
C PHE A 692 12.34 -13.50 -25.58
N ASN A 693 12.72 -13.42 -26.87
CA ASN A 693 12.22 -14.32 -27.90
C ASN A 693 12.63 -15.78 -27.62
N GLN A 694 13.91 -16.01 -27.35
CA GLN A 694 14.39 -17.33 -26.95
C GLN A 694 13.70 -17.84 -25.68
N THR A 695 13.52 -16.95 -24.69
CA THR A 695 12.84 -17.27 -23.43
C THR A 695 11.36 -17.61 -23.63
N LEU A 696 10.64 -16.86 -24.47
CA LEU A 696 9.23 -17.12 -24.78
C LEU A 696 9.07 -18.51 -25.39
N TRP A 697 9.85 -18.82 -26.43
CA TRP A 697 9.77 -20.11 -27.11
C TRP A 697 10.21 -21.27 -26.22
N ARG A 698 11.17 -21.05 -25.31
CA ARG A 698 11.50 -22.04 -24.28
C ARG A 698 10.30 -22.31 -23.37
N LYS A 699 9.64 -21.27 -22.85
CA LYS A 699 8.45 -21.41 -22.00
C LYS A 699 7.29 -22.09 -22.73
N ILE A 700 7.08 -21.81 -24.02
CA ILE A 700 6.06 -22.49 -24.84
C ILE A 700 6.37 -23.98 -25.00
N ARG A 701 7.64 -24.34 -25.26
CA ARG A 701 8.03 -25.76 -25.36
C ARG A 701 7.81 -26.51 -24.04
N GLU A 702 8.02 -25.85 -22.91
CA GLU A 702 7.76 -26.41 -21.58
C GLU A 702 6.26 -26.68 -21.31
N GLU A 703 5.33 -26.05 -22.03
CA GLU A 703 3.88 -26.32 -21.89
C GLU A 703 3.43 -27.65 -22.53
N GLY A 704 4.25 -28.22 -23.41
CA GLY A 704 3.92 -29.44 -24.15
C GLY A 704 2.96 -29.23 -25.33
N PRO A 705 2.61 -30.32 -26.05
CA PRO A 705 1.85 -30.25 -27.30
C PRO A 705 0.42 -29.72 -27.15
N GLU A 706 -0.21 -29.89 -25.98
CA GLU A 706 -1.56 -29.37 -25.69
C GLU A 706 -1.64 -27.84 -25.82
N PHE A 707 -0.52 -27.12 -25.70
CA PHE A 707 -0.46 -25.69 -25.98
C PHE A 707 -0.99 -25.34 -27.37
N TYR A 708 -0.65 -26.11 -28.40
CA TYR A 708 -1.06 -25.83 -29.77
C TYR A 708 -2.54 -26.15 -30.02
N ARG A 709 -3.10 -27.08 -29.23
CA ARG A 709 -4.54 -27.32 -29.20
C ARG A 709 -5.26 -26.11 -28.62
N ASP A 710 -4.80 -25.59 -27.48
CA ASP A 710 -5.33 -24.37 -26.87
C ASP A 710 -5.22 -23.18 -27.83
N LEU A 711 -4.12 -23.05 -28.56
CA LEU A 711 -3.91 -22.01 -29.57
C LEU A 711 -4.91 -22.08 -30.72
N SER A 712 -5.20 -23.28 -31.22
CA SER A 712 -6.22 -23.48 -32.25
C SER A 712 -7.61 -23.09 -31.74
N ILE A 713 -7.97 -23.55 -30.54
CA ILE A 713 -9.25 -23.22 -29.89
C ILE A 713 -9.38 -21.70 -29.68
N PHE A 714 -8.32 -21.06 -29.18
CA PHE A 714 -8.27 -19.63 -28.97
C PHE A 714 -8.53 -18.85 -30.27
N ARG A 715 -7.85 -19.20 -31.36
CA ARG A 715 -8.03 -18.55 -32.67
C ARG A 715 -9.44 -18.73 -33.22
N GLN A 716 -10.05 -19.90 -33.03
CA GLN A 716 -11.45 -20.13 -33.42
C GLN A 716 -12.42 -19.25 -32.62
N LYS A 717 -12.27 -19.20 -31.29
CA LYS A 717 -13.07 -18.33 -30.42
C LYS A 717 -12.89 -16.85 -30.76
N LEU A 718 -11.66 -16.41 -31.03
CA LEU A 718 -11.34 -15.04 -31.44
C LEU A 718 -12.05 -14.66 -32.76
N LYS A 719 -12.08 -15.59 -33.73
CA LYS A 719 -12.82 -15.40 -34.98
C LYS A 719 -14.33 -15.33 -34.76
N ALA A 720 -14.87 -16.19 -33.88
CA ALA A 720 -16.28 -16.24 -33.55
C ALA A 720 -16.77 -14.95 -32.87
N ILE A 721 -16.06 -14.47 -31.84
CA ILE A 721 -16.44 -13.23 -31.14
C ILE A 721 -16.37 -12.02 -32.07
N LYS A 722 -15.36 -11.97 -32.95
CA LYS A 722 -15.24 -10.89 -33.93
C LYS A 722 -16.41 -10.88 -34.90
N ARG A 723 -16.83 -12.05 -35.41
CA ARG A 723 -18.01 -12.18 -36.29
C ARG A 723 -19.31 -11.76 -35.58
N ALA A 724 -19.45 -12.11 -34.31
CA ALA A 724 -20.64 -11.78 -33.52
C ALA A 724 -20.74 -10.28 -33.20
N CYS A 725 -19.62 -9.61 -32.93
CA CYS A 725 -19.61 -8.20 -32.52
C CYS A 725 -19.48 -7.21 -33.68
N VAL A 726 -18.63 -7.49 -34.66
CA VAL A 726 -18.12 -6.48 -35.61
C VAL A 726 -18.89 -6.55 -36.93
N GLN A 727 -19.43 -5.39 -37.35
CA GLN A 727 -20.03 -5.19 -38.67
C GLN A 727 -18.97 -4.72 -39.66
N GLU A 728 -18.19 -3.69 -39.28
CA GLU A 728 -17.16 -3.09 -40.12
C GLU A 728 -15.86 -2.95 -39.33
N GLU A 729 -14.77 -3.39 -39.95
CA GLU A 729 -13.41 -3.17 -39.46
C GLU A 729 -12.86 -1.87 -40.05
N LYS A 730 -11.91 -1.24 -39.34
CA LYS A 730 -11.13 -0.10 -39.86
C LYS A 730 -11.86 1.23 -39.95
N VAL A 731 -12.97 1.37 -39.25
CA VAL A 731 -13.65 2.66 -39.04
C VAL A 731 -12.69 3.66 -38.39
N LEU A 732 -12.58 4.87 -38.94
CA LEU A 732 -11.70 5.89 -38.37
C LEU A 732 -12.29 6.39 -37.04
N THR A 733 -11.55 6.18 -35.96
CA THR A 733 -11.93 6.60 -34.61
C THR A 733 -10.86 7.53 -34.02
N PRO A 734 -11.24 8.58 -33.29
CA PRO A 734 -10.25 9.45 -32.67
C PRO A 734 -9.48 8.69 -31.60
N LEU A 735 -8.14 8.76 -31.65
CA LEU A 735 -7.26 8.11 -30.67
C LEU A 735 -7.49 8.66 -29.24
N ILE A 736 -7.71 9.97 -29.15
CA ILE A 736 -8.07 10.69 -27.93
C ILE A 736 -9.26 11.60 -28.26
N PRO A 737 -10.32 11.63 -27.44
CA PRO A 737 -11.43 12.56 -27.64
C PRO A 737 -10.92 13.99 -27.82
N ARG A 738 -11.39 14.69 -28.86
CA ARG A 738 -11.01 16.08 -29.24
C ARG A 738 -9.64 16.25 -29.92
N GLN A 739 -8.91 15.18 -30.25
CA GLN A 739 -7.69 15.27 -31.09
C GLN A 739 -7.95 14.88 -32.55
N ARG A 740 -7.22 15.49 -33.50
CA ARG A 740 -7.30 15.20 -34.95
C ARG A 740 -6.52 13.95 -35.39
N LEU A 741 -6.20 13.03 -34.48
CA LEU A 741 -5.46 11.80 -34.79
C LEU A 741 -6.42 10.62 -34.83
N PHE A 742 -6.57 9.99 -35.98
CA PHE A 742 -7.49 8.87 -36.20
C PHE A 742 -6.77 7.54 -36.31
N VAL A 743 -7.34 6.50 -35.71
CA VAL A 743 -6.89 5.10 -35.78
C VAL A 743 -8.02 4.20 -36.29
N HIS A 744 -7.68 3.01 -36.74
CA HIS A 744 -8.67 2.00 -37.06
C HIS A 744 -9.35 1.49 -35.78
N GLY A 745 -10.67 1.59 -35.76
CA GLY A 745 -11.58 1.04 -34.76
C GLY A 745 -12.58 0.08 -35.40
N TYR A 746 -13.68 -0.17 -34.69
CA TYR A 746 -14.70 -1.14 -35.06
C TYR A 746 -16.10 -0.52 -34.99
N ALA A 747 -16.91 -0.72 -36.03
CA ALA A 747 -18.36 -0.55 -35.91
C ALA A 747 -18.97 -1.85 -35.42
N LEU A 748 -19.74 -1.76 -34.34
CA LEU A 748 -20.48 -2.89 -33.79
C LEU A 748 -21.74 -3.16 -34.62
N ARG A 749 -22.17 -4.42 -34.67
CA ARG A 749 -23.46 -4.82 -35.27
C ARG A 749 -24.63 -4.20 -34.51
N SER A 750 -25.72 -3.89 -35.21
CA SER A 750 -26.95 -3.38 -34.59
C SER A 750 -27.78 -4.46 -33.89
N ASN A 751 -27.61 -5.73 -34.27
CA ASN A 751 -28.37 -6.88 -33.78
C ASN A 751 -27.61 -7.76 -32.76
N ILE A 752 -26.72 -7.17 -31.95
CA ILE A 752 -26.00 -7.90 -30.90
C ILE A 752 -26.97 -8.29 -29.78
N SER A 753 -26.91 -9.54 -29.31
CA SER A 753 -27.70 -10.02 -28.17
C SER A 753 -27.43 -9.17 -26.91
N LYS A 754 -28.44 -9.01 -26.06
CA LYS A 754 -28.36 -8.18 -24.85
C LYS A 754 -27.21 -8.60 -23.93
N GLU A 755 -26.97 -9.91 -23.83
CA GLU A 755 -25.91 -10.52 -23.01
C GLU A 755 -24.50 -10.20 -23.54
N LEU A 756 -24.36 -10.03 -24.85
CA LEU A 756 -23.06 -9.84 -25.52
C LEU A 756 -22.72 -8.38 -25.75
N ASN A 757 -23.73 -7.50 -25.79
CA ASN A 757 -23.58 -6.10 -26.13
C ASN A 757 -22.55 -5.37 -25.25
N ASP A 758 -22.62 -5.57 -23.92
CA ASP A 758 -21.66 -4.98 -22.98
C ASP A 758 -20.22 -5.48 -23.23
N THR A 759 -20.06 -6.77 -23.50
CA THR A 759 -18.75 -7.36 -23.82
C THR A 759 -18.19 -6.79 -25.12
N CYS A 760 -18.97 -6.78 -26.20
CA CYS A 760 -18.56 -6.23 -27.49
C CYS A 760 -18.19 -4.74 -27.37
N HIS A 761 -19.00 -3.95 -26.66
CA HIS A 761 -18.74 -2.54 -26.41
C HIS A 761 -17.45 -2.34 -25.61
N LYS A 762 -17.25 -3.07 -24.51
CA LYS A 762 -16.01 -2.97 -23.71
C LYS A 762 -14.77 -3.40 -24.51
N MET A 763 -14.89 -4.33 -25.45
CA MET A 763 -13.77 -4.74 -26.30
C MET A 763 -13.31 -3.65 -27.30
N THR A 764 -14.13 -2.63 -27.57
CA THR A 764 -13.76 -1.49 -28.44
C THR A 764 -13.24 -0.29 -27.67
N LEU A 765 -13.36 -0.26 -26.34
CA LEU A 765 -12.93 0.86 -25.51
C LEU A 765 -11.41 1.02 -25.47
N ASN A 766 -10.95 2.23 -25.77
CA ASN A 766 -9.57 2.65 -25.53
C ASN A 766 -9.33 2.97 -24.04
N GLU A 767 -8.06 3.24 -23.70
CA GLU A 767 -7.59 3.41 -22.31
C GLU A 767 -8.35 4.51 -21.54
N VAL A 768 -8.54 5.69 -22.15
CA VAL A 768 -9.17 6.84 -21.46
C VAL A 768 -10.62 6.57 -21.05
N PRO A 769 -11.54 6.15 -21.95
CA PRO A 769 -12.90 5.78 -21.56
C PRO A 769 -12.98 4.71 -20.46
N PHE A 770 -12.07 3.72 -20.49
CA PHE A 770 -12.06 2.65 -19.48
C PHE A 770 -11.59 3.14 -18.12
N MET A 771 -10.60 4.04 -18.07
CA MET A 771 -10.21 4.69 -16.81
C MET A 771 -11.38 5.46 -16.19
N ASP A 772 -12.11 6.24 -17.00
CA ASP A 772 -13.26 7.03 -16.52
C ASP A 772 -14.37 6.10 -16.00
N TYR A 773 -14.64 5.00 -16.71
CA TYR A 773 -15.53 3.94 -16.23
C TYR A 773 -15.11 3.39 -14.85
N HIS A 774 -13.82 3.07 -14.66
CA HIS A 774 -13.32 2.58 -13.38
C HIS A 774 -13.40 3.64 -12.27
N ARG A 775 -13.14 4.92 -12.57
CA ARG A 775 -13.31 6.01 -11.61
C ARG A 775 -14.77 6.15 -11.15
N ASP A 776 -15.71 6.12 -12.09
CA ASP A 776 -17.14 6.23 -11.79
C ASP A 776 -17.65 5.03 -10.98
N LYS A 777 -17.27 3.81 -11.38
CA LYS A 777 -17.61 2.58 -10.64
C LYS A 777 -17.07 2.63 -9.21
N LYS A 778 -15.80 3.02 -9.05
CA LYS A 778 -15.14 3.18 -7.75
C LYS A 778 -15.82 4.24 -6.88
N LYS A 779 -16.14 5.40 -7.45
CA LYS A 779 -16.84 6.48 -6.73
C LYS A 779 -18.20 6.01 -6.21
N LYS A 780 -19.02 5.37 -7.05
CA LYS A 780 -20.33 4.83 -6.65
C LYS A 780 -20.21 3.79 -5.52
N LYS A 781 -19.24 2.87 -5.62
CA LYS A 781 -18.96 1.86 -4.58
C LYS A 781 -18.57 2.51 -3.26
N PHE A 782 -17.71 3.53 -3.32
CA PHE A 782 -17.25 4.28 -2.16
C PHE A 782 -18.38 5.07 -1.48
N ASP A 783 -19.16 5.82 -2.27
CA ASP A 783 -20.28 6.62 -1.76
C ASP A 783 -21.32 5.72 -1.07
N ALA A 784 -21.58 4.53 -1.62
CA ALA A 784 -22.48 3.55 -1.00
C ALA A 784 -21.96 3.04 0.37
N ILE A 785 -20.66 2.83 0.52
CA ILE A 785 -20.05 2.44 1.80
C ILE A 785 -20.13 3.58 2.81
N ASP A 786 -19.80 4.81 2.40
CA ASP A 786 -19.80 5.98 3.27
C ASP A 786 -21.21 6.42 3.71
N MET A 787 -22.22 6.18 2.87
CA MET A 787 -23.63 6.45 3.19
C MET A 787 -24.29 5.33 4.01
N SER A 788 -23.61 4.21 4.22
CA SER A 788 -24.13 3.15 5.09
C SER A 788 -24.22 3.64 6.54
N VAL A 789 -25.31 3.26 7.20
CA VAL A 789 -25.56 3.53 8.61
C VAL A 789 -25.81 2.22 9.34
N ASN A 790 -25.38 2.13 10.59
CA ASN A 790 -25.74 1.01 11.45
C ASN A 790 -27.26 1.04 11.63
N LYS A 791 -27.98 0.09 11.02
CA LYS A 791 -29.40 -0.08 11.27
C LYS A 791 -29.54 -0.88 12.57
N PRO A 792 -30.22 -0.34 13.61
CA PRO A 792 -30.44 -1.04 14.86
C PRO A 792 -31.23 -2.34 14.71
#